data_AF-A0A250WYY9-F1
#
_entry.id   AF-A0A250WYY9-F1
#
_cell.length_a   1.000
_cell.length_b   1.000
_cell.length_c   1.000
_cell.angle_alpha   90.00
_cell.angle_beta   90.00
_cell.angle_gamma   90.00
#
_symmetry.space_group_name_H-M   'P 1'
#
loop_
_entity.id
_entity.type
_entity.pdbx_description
1 polymer ?
#
loop_
_entity_poly.entity_id
_entity_poly.type
_entity_poly.pdbx_seq_one_letter_code
_entity_poly.pdbx_strand_id
1 'polypeptide(L)'
;MANKVSVCCLFPANVYIGHNFFTLTKFMQSVREMSQNVDSCEELLAVTVQRRSSRLAETGKELSNRCHDSEGREYDTLSSSSSVNHDTHWIENSSMDKQSVALKPGLHRQISVQVSQEGISAAVNREGRISGLWGLLPEEIVEMILRLCQPSQLGMLQSTCTYFSHSKLIDKIAKHKLKSVPRAKGLKPMKKDGESNLALLHFVNCQSAAAAQATAVACGGHHTSALLIEQRSALMPEARHALFTFGRDFHGQLGTTEFCDRRSPTAVSLGYRTCQDHEDLEEETMPAVVANGTHYSTCISRRGELFAWGLGTYGELGLGRWSVLEVPSPRQCPLSQIRVVSVACGARHTLAIGESGSLWSCGKNSSGQLGSGNHLDNHRLQLVHNLQGSRIVSAACGALHSVALASDGSLFTWGDGSCGQLGHSQLQGASGLNADQVHVALLLPQKIARLDPSLLLPDSRITAVSAGKYHTMVLTVSGSILAFGSNESGCLGLGDCLVRWKPTKVNLVLEGEEGVCLRAVQIACGAGHTVALISRQGCLEVRTTGNNSWGQLGQGDRLAQTRFTPTAPMPRVTAVQSGDEHSAAVCEGGELYLWGRGDSGQLGFLDGGAKWCPAALKGYLVVHPDKTLRRSKRSQPYVRPTPFPEIKRQCVQHFSAHMM
;
A
#
# COMPACT_ATOMS: atom_id res chain seq x y z
N MET A 1 -26.77 -36.76 -23.27
CA MET A 1 -27.02 -35.95 -22.05
C MET A 1 -25.86 -36.18 -21.10
N ALA A 2 -24.79 -35.40 -21.22
CA ALA A 2 -23.49 -35.70 -20.62
C ALA A 2 -22.93 -34.50 -19.86
N ASN A 3 -22.47 -34.78 -18.63
CA ASN A 3 -21.37 -34.16 -17.88
C ASN A 3 -21.43 -32.68 -17.51
N LYS A 4 -22.27 -32.34 -16.50
CA LYS A 4 -21.97 -31.26 -15.56
C LYS A 4 -20.86 -31.73 -14.60
N VAL A 5 -19.62 -31.32 -14.80
CA VAL A 5 -18.58 -31.48 -13.78
C VAL A 5 -18.77 -30.37 -12.75
N SER A 6 -19.38 -30.71 -11.61
CA SER A 6 -19.53 -29.80 -10.47
C SER A 6 -18.16 -29.56 -9.84
N VAL A 7 -17.68 -28.31 -9.88
CA VAL A 7 -16.43 -27.85 -9.23
C VAL A 7 -16.44 -28.11 -7.70
N CYS A 8 -17.62 -28.40 -7.12
CA CYS A 8 -17.75 -28.81 -5.72
C CYS A 8 -17.16 -30.20 -5.40
N CYS A 9 -16.84 -31.04 -6.39
CA CYS A 9 -16.37 -32.42 -6.17
C CYS A 9 -14.85 -32.56 -5.94
N LEU A 10 -14.09 -31.46 -5.86
CA LEU A 10 -12.63 -31.50 -5.70
C LEU A 10 -12.14 -31.60 -4.24
N PHE A 11 -13.03 -31.65 -3.24
CA PHE A 11 -12.63 -31.69 -1.82
C PHE A 11 -13.50 -32.70 -1.02
N PRO A 12 -12.89 -33.65 -0.29
CA PRO A 12 -13.65 -34.57 0.56
C PRO A 12 -14.21 -33.86 1.80
N ALA A 13 -15.44 -34.19 2.16
CA ALA A 13 -16.28 -33.52 3.15
C ALA A 13 -15.91 -33.74 4.64
N ASN A 14 -14.75 -34.31 4.97
CA ASN A 14 -14.40 -34.64 6.36
C ASN A 14 -12.94 -34.31 6.67
N VAL A 15 -12.66 -33.09 7.13
CA VAL A 15 -11.43 -32.77 7.87
C VAL A 15 -11.79 -31.83 9.03
N TYR A 16 -11.99 -32.42 10.21
CA TYR A 16 -12.01 -31.71 11.48
C TYR A 16 -10.55 -31.48 11.91
N ILE A 17 -10.10 -30.23 11.93
CA ILE A 17 -9.08 -29.64 12.83
C ILE A 17 -9.24 -28.10 12.73
N GLY A 18 -9.24 -27.41 13.87
CA GLY A 18 -9.63 -26.01 14.05
C GLY A 18 -8.87 -24.96 13.21
N HIS A 19 -9.44 -23.75 13.18
CA HIS A 19 -9.00 -22.53 12.46
C HIS A 19 -8.92 -22.57 10.92
N ASN A 20 -8.74 -23.73 10.28
CA ASN A 20 -8.67 -23.87 8.82
C ASN A 20 -10.04 -23.92 8.10
N PHE A 21 -11.13 -24.14 8.84
CA PHE A 21 -12.47 -24.27 8.27
C PHE A 21 -13.00 -22.97 7.65
N PHE A 22 -12.65 -21.81 8.25
CA PHE A 22 -13.08 -20.48 7.80
C PHE A 22 -12.39 -20.05 6.48
N THR A 23 -11.21 -20.60 6.22
CA THR A 23 -10.35 -20.25 5.08
C THR A 23 -10.76 -21.00 3.82
N LEU A 24 -11.13 -22.29 3.96
CA LEU A 24 -11.65 -23.08 2.85
C LEU A 24 -13.04 -22.59 2.43
N THR A 25 -13.87 -22.11 3.37
CA THR A 25 -15.19 -21.53 3.05
C THR A 25 -15.06 -20.23 2.26
N LYS A 26 -14.14 -19.33 2.61
CA LYS A 26 -13.88 -18.11 1.81
C LYS A 26 -13.33 -18.42 0.43
N PHE A 27 -12.42 -19.39 0.32
CA PHE A 27 -11.91 -19.87 -0.98
C PHE A 27 -13.05 -20.48 -1.83
N MET A 28 -13.88 -21.35 -1.24
CA MET A 28 -15.04 -21.95 -1.90
C MET A 28 -16.11 -20.91 -2.24
N GLN A 29 -16.25 -19.85 -1.47
CA GLN A 29 -17.14 -18.72 -1.75
C GLN A 29 -16.64 -17.90 -2.93
N SER A 30 -15.34 -17.58 -2.99
CA SER A 30 -14.74 -16.94 -4.18
C SER A 30 -14.80 -17.83 -5.42
N VAL A 31 -14.68 -19.16 -5.28
CA VAL A 31 -14.86 -20.13 -6.38
C VAL A 31 -16.33 -20.23 -6.81
N ARG A 32 -17.30 -20.13 -5.89
CA ARG A 32 -18.74 -20.04 -6.21
C ARG A 32 -19.12 -18.72 -6.89
N GLU A 33 -18.59 -17.60 -6.42
CA GLU A 33 -18.74 -16.28 -7.05
C GLU A 33 -18.07 -16.25 -8.44
N MET A 34 -16.94 -16.96 -8.61
CA MET A 34 -16.32 -17.18 -9.91
C MET A 34 -17.22 -18.00 -10.84
N SER A 35 -17.86 -19.06 -10.32
CA SER A 35 -18.81 -19.91 -11.06
C SER A 35 -20.01 -19.16 -11.63
N GLN A 36 -20.40 -18.02 -11.05
CA GLN A 36 -21.51 -17.19 -11.53
C GLN A 36 -21.11 -16.27 -12.71
N ASN A 37 -19.81 -16.11 -12.99
CA ASN A 37 -19.30 -15.32 -14.11
C ASN A 37 -18.84 -16.19 -15.32
N VAL A 38 -19.12 -17.50 -15.29
CA VAL A 38 -18.57 -18.52 -16.23
C VAL A 38 -19.24 -18.55 -17.61
N ASP A 39 -20.31 -17.81 -17.85
CA ASP A 39 -20.96 -17.78 -19.18
C ASP A 39 -20.01 -17.31 -20.31
N SER A 40 -18.94 -16.59 -19.97
CA SER A 40 -17.90 -16.14 -20.91
C SER A 40 -16.77 -17.16 -21.17
N CYS A 41 -16.68 -18.25 -20.39
CA CYS A 41 -15.64 -19.27 -20.53
C CYS A 41 -16.08 -20.49 -21.35
N GLU A 42 -17.38 -20.78 -21.45
CA GLU A 42 -17.90 -21.88 -22.29
C GLU A 42 -17.65 -21.65 -23.78
N GLU A 43 -17.75 -20.40 -24.27
CA GLU A 43 -17.44 -20.04 -25.66
C GLU A 43 -15.95 -20.26 -26.00
N LEU A 44 -15.04 -20.00 -25.06
CA LEU A 44 -13.59 -20.18 -25.26
C LEU A 44 -13.19 -21.66 -25.24
N LEU A 45 -13.82 -22.48 -24.40
CA LEU A 45 -13.63 -23.93 -24.39
C LEU A 45 -14.12 -24.57 -25.69
N ALA A 46 -15.24 -24.13 -26.25
CA ALA A 46 -15.74 -24.58 -27.55
C ALA A 46 -14.76 -24.27 -28.68
N VAL A 47 -14.22 -23.04 -28.75
CA VAL A 47 -13.26 -22.62 -29.79
C VAL A 47 -11.92 -23.37 -29.71
N THR A 48 -11.49 -23.75 -28.50
CA THR A 48 -10.21 -24.43 -28.29
C THR A 48 -10.29 -25.93 -28.60
N VAL A 49 -11.43 -26.56 -28.30
CA VAL A 49 -11.71 -27.96 -28.68
C VAL A 49 -11.81 -28.10 -30.21
N GLN A 50 -12.44 -27.14 -30.89
CA GLN A 50 -12.58 -27.13 -32.35
C GLN A 50 -11.23 -26.93 -33.09
N ARG A 51 -10.29 -26.19 -32.48
CA ARG A 51 -8.91 -26.03 -33.00
C ARG A 51 -7.99 -27.23 -32.74
N ARG A 52 -8.28 -28.07 -31.73
CA ARG A 52 -7.55 -29.32 -31.48
C ARG A 52 -8.04 -30.46 -32.38
N SER A 53 -9.34 -30.51 -32.70
CA SER A 53 -9.88 -31.49 -33.65
C SER A 53 -9.37 -31.28 -35.09
N SER A 54 -9.15 -30.04 -35.52
CA SER A 54 -8.58 -29.77 -36.86
C SER A 54 -7.10 -30.14 -36.97
N ARG A 55 -6.29 -29.89 -35.94
CA ARG A 55 -4.85 -30.27 -35.92
C ARG A 55 -4.60 -31.77 -35.81
N LEU A 56 -5.48 -32.51 -35.11
CA LEU A 56 -5.41 -33.97 -35.03
C LEU A 56 -5.88 -34.64 -36.33
N ALA A 57 -6.76 -33.98 -37.09
CA ALA A 57 -7.19 -34.46 -38.41
C ALA A 57 -6.11 -34.25 -39.50
N GLU A 58 -5.30 -33.19 -39.42
CA GLU A 58 -4.16 -32.96 -40.33
C GLU A 58 -3.00 -33.93 -40.06
N THR A 59 -2.67 -34.17 -38.79
CA THR A 59 -1.59 -35.11 -38.41
C THR A 59 -1.97 -36.58 -38.64
N GLY A 60 -3.25 -36.93 -38.63
CA GLY A 60 -3.73 -38.27 -38.98
C GLY A 60 -3.64 -38.59 -40.48
N LYS A 61 -3.68 -37.59 -41.37
CA LYS A 61 -3.53 -37.78 -42.82
C LYS A 61 -2.07 -37.91 -43.29
N GLU A 62 -1.11 -37.38 -42.53
CA GLU A 62 0.32 -37.52 -42.86
C GLU A 62 0.89 -38.91 -42.48
N LEU A 63 0.24 -39.64 -41.58
CA LEU A 63 0.68 -40.97 -41.12
C LEU A 63 0.04 -42.14 -41.89
N SER A 64 -1.03 -41.92 -42.67
CA SER A 64 -1.67 -43.00 -43.46
C SER A 64 -1.15 -43.15 -44.90
N ASN A 65 -0.27 -42.26 -45.37
CA ASN A 65 0.31 -42.33 -46.72
C ASN A 65 1.75 -42.88 -46.77
N ARG A 66 2.23 -43.53 -45.69
CA ARG A 66 3.53 -44.21 -45.64
C ARG A 66 3.40 -45.66 -45.21
N CYS A 67 2.67 -46.45 -45.99
CA CYS A 67 2.77 -47.92 -45.99
C CYS A 67 2.02 -48.49 -47.21
N HIS A 68 2.56 -48.28 -48.41
CA HIS A 68 2.44 -49.26 -49.49
C HIS A 68 3.61 -49.11 -50.47
N ASP A 69 4.14 -50.27 -50.83
CA ASP A 69 5.00 -50.61 -51.96
C ASP A 69 6.52 -50.41 -51.82
N SER A 70 7.15 -51.51 -51.42
CA SER A 70 8.52 -51.89 -51.73
C SER A 70 8.54 -52.70 -53.03
N GLU A 71 9.32 -52.28 -54.04
CA GLU A 71 10.20 -53.13 -54.87
C GLU A 71 10.90 -52.32 -55.98
N GLY A 72 12.19 -52.62 -56.24
CA GLY A 72 12.76 -52.53 -57.60
C GLY A 72 13.70 -51.37 -57.97
N ARG A 73 14.99 -51.56 -57.67
CA ARG A 73 16.23 -51.28 -58.46
C ARG A 73 16.33 -50.11 -59.50
N GLU A 74 17.44 -49.37 -59.30
CA GLU A 74 18.50 -48.97 -60.26
C GLU A 74 18.40 -47.73 -61.20
N TYR A 75 19.47 -46.91 -61.05
CA TYR A 75 20.20 -45.99 -61.95
C TYR A 75 19.62 -44.65 -62.47
N ASP A 76 20.32 -43.59 -62.03
CA ASP A 76 20.79 -42.36 -62.72
C ASP A 76 19.97 -41.73 -63.88
N THR A 77 19.54 -40.46 -63.70
CA THR A 77 20.11 -39.23 -64.33
C THR A 77 19.11 -38.04 -64.37
N LEU A 78 19.65 -36.86 -64.04
CA LEU A 78 19.41 -35.50 -64.61
C LEU A 78 18.01 -34.84 -64.71
N SER A 79 17.92 -33.68 -64.01
CA SER A 79 17.56 -32.33 -64.52
C SER A 79 16.11 -31.77 -64.49
N SER A 80 16.05 -30.57 -63.89
CA SER A 80 15.35 -29.31 -64.26
C SER A 80 13.81 -29.16 -64.31
N SER A 81 13.34 -28.20 -63.48
CA SER A 81 12.42 -27.07 -63.81
C SER A 81 10.97 -27.38 -64.23
N SER A 82 9.92 -26.58 -64.05
CA SER A 82 9.60 -25.29 -63.39
C SER A 82 8.07 -25.13 -63.49
N SER A 83 7.43 -24.52 -62.48
CA SER A 83 6.22 -23.66 -62.49
C SER A 83 5.17 -23.73 -63.64
N VAL A 84 3.87 -23.77 -63.30
CA VAL A 84 2.90 -22.63 -63.32
C VAL A 84 1.44 -23.16 -63.19
N ASN A 85 0.62 -22.36 -62.50
CA ASN A 85 -0.84 -22.41 -62.23
C ASN A 85 -1.74 -22.59 -63.50
N HIS A 86 -3.07 -22.74 -63.49
CA HIS A 86 -4.15 -22.25 -62.63
C HIS A 86 -5.49 -22.94 -63.03
N ASP A 87 -6.49 -22.83 -62.15
CA ASP A 87 -7.95 -22.81 -62.43
C ASP A 87 -8.66 -24.12 -62.84
N THR A 88 -9.95 -24.36 -62.59
CA THR A 88 -11.00 -24.00 -61.59
C THR A 88 -12.19 -24.95 -61.93
N HIS A 89 -13.17 -25.02 -61.02
CA HIS A 89 -14.58 -25.36 -61.26
C HIS A 89 -15.17 -26.80 -61.07
N TRP A 90 -15.90 -26.93 -59.95
CA TRP A 90 -17.32 -27.33 -59.77
C TRP A 90 -17.86 -28.77 -60.04
N ILE A 91 -18.58 -29.25 -59.01
CA ILE A 91 -19.89 -29.98 -58.96
C ILE A 91 -19.92 -31.52 -58.88
N GLU A 92 -20.36 -31.94 -57.69
CA GLU A 92 -21.40 -32.93 -57.30
C GLU A 92 -21.55 -34.27 -58.04
N ASN A 93 -21.61 -35.34 -57.24
CA ASN A 93 -22.74 -36.28 -57.20
C ASN A 93 -22.61 -37.18 -55.95
N SER A 94 -23.63 -37.25 -55.08
CA SER A 94 -24.71 -38.28 -55.04
C SER A 94 -24.53 -39.14 -53.77
N SER A 95 -25.32 -38.98 -52.72
CA SER A 95 -26.66 -39.54 -52.47
C SER A 95 -26.68 -40.99 -52.00
N MET A 96 -27.41 -41.21 -50.89
CA MET A 96 -28.20 -42.41 -50.56
C MET A 96 -27.44 -43.68 -50.15
N ASP A 97 -27.92 -44.54 -49.24
CA ASP A 97 -28.93 -44.50 -48.18
C ASP A 97 -28.85 -45.85 -47.43
N LYS A 98 -29.49 -45.92 -46.25
CA LYS A 98 -30.10 -47.12 -45.63
C LYS A 98 -29.23 -48.15 -44.86
N GLN A 99 -29.41 -48.02 -43.55
CA GLN A 99 -29.55 -49.03 -42.50
C GLN A 99 -30.05 -50.43 -42.92
N SER A 100 -29.52 -51.47 -42.27
CA SER A 100 -30.35 -52.50 -41.65
C SER A 100 -29.60 -53.22 -40.51
N VAL A 101 -30.39 -53.57 -39.49
CA VAL A 101 -30.03 -54.15 -38.19
C VAL A 101 -30.35 -55.63 -38.20
N ALA A 102 -29.48 -56.49 -37.65
CA ALA A 102 -29.86 -57.79 -37.08
C ALA A 102 -28.84 -58.28 -36.04
N LEU A 103 -29.36 -58.95 -35.01
CA LEU A 103 -28.81 -59.15 -33.68
C LEU A 103 -28.14 -60.53 -33.45
N LYS A 104 -26.98 -60.51 -32.76
CA LYS A 104 -26.49 -61.38 -31.63
C LYS A 104 -26.43 -62.92 -31.82
N PRO A 105 -25.83 -63.73 -30.91
CA PRO A 105 -25.04 -63.45 -29.68
C PRO A 105 -23.70 -64.22 -29.55
N GLY A 106 -22.82 -63.79 -28.62
CA GLY A 106 -21.86 -64.72 -27.99
C GLY A 106 -20.47 -64.15 -27.65
N LEU A 107 -20.34 -63.53 -26.48
CA LEU A 107 -19.34 -63.84 -25.42
C LEU A 107 -19.41 -62.74 -24.36
N HIS A 108 -20.23 -62.95 -23.33
CA HIS A 108 -20.10 -62.23 -22.07
C HIS A 108 -18.97 -62.88 -21.27
N ARG A 109 -17.80 -62.23 -21.19
CA ARG A 109 -16.90 -62.37 -20.05
C ARG A 109 -16.94 -61.07 -19.27
N GLN A 110 -17.59 -61.13 -18.10
CA GLN A 110 -17.27 -60.25 -16.99
C GLN A 110 -15.77 -60.40 -16.71
N ILE A 111 -15.00 -59.36 -17.02
CA ILE A 111 -13.74 -59.11 -16.33
C ILE A 111 -14.01 -57.86 -15.50
N SER A 112 -14.26 -58.12 -14.23
CA SER A 112 -14.05 -57.18 -13.14
C SER A 112 -12.66 -56.56 -13.31
N VAL A 113 -12.59 -55.33 -13.80
CA VAL A 113 -11.42 -54.49 -13.50
C VAL A 113 -11.59 -54.11 -12.05
N GLN A 114 -10.86 -54.83 -11.19
CA GLN A 114 -10.41 -54.32 -9.91
C GLN A 114 -9.84 -52.93 -10.17
N VAL A 115 -10.60 -51.89 -9.87
CA VAL A 115 -10.00 -50.64 -9.43
C VAL A 115 -9.30 -51.06 -8.14
N SER A 116 -7.97 -51.13 -8.18
CA SER A 116 -7.19 -51.32 -6.98
C SER A 116 -7.72 -50.32 -5.96
N GLN A 117 -8.20 -50.83 -4.83
CA GLN A 117 -8.48 -50.03 -3.63
C GLN A 117 -7.20 -49.40 -3.05
N GLU A 118 -6.07 -49.54 -3.74
CA GLU A 118 -4.84 -48.79 -3.57
C GLU A 118 -4.81 -47.65 -4.60
N GLY A 119 -5.12 -46.43 -4.17
CA GLY A 119 -4.97 -45.24 -5.02
C GLY A 119 -5.74 -44.00 -4.56
N ILE A 120 -6.80 -44.17 -3.76
CA ILE A 120 -7.51 -43.05 -3.10
C ILE A 120 -7.14 -43.04 -1.62
N SER A 121 -5.84 -42.93 -1.35
CA SER A 121 -5.39 -42.41 -0.07
C SER A 121 -5.00 -40.97 -0.32
N ALA A 122 -5.82 -40.04 0.18
CA ALA A 122 -5.34 -38.69 0.43
C ALA A 122 -4.16 -38.83 1.41
N ALA A 123 -2.95 -38.85 0.88
CA ALA A 123 -1.74 -38.97 1.67
C ALA A 123 -1.55 -37.65 2.44
N VAL A 124 -2.24 -37.54 3.58
CA VAL A 124 -1.85 -36.63 4.65
C VAL A 124 -0.51 -37.17 5.15
N ASN A 125 0.59 -36.65 4.60
CA ASN A 125 1.90 -36.89 5.18
C ASN A 125 1.90 -36.36 6.62
N ARG A 126 2.73 -36.93 7.49
CA ARG A 126 2.85 -36.63 8.95
C ARG A 126 3.06 -35.14 9.31
N GLU A 127 3.13 -34.24 8.32
CA GLU A 127 3.24 -32.78 8.44
C GLU A 127 1.95 -32.00 8.14
N GLY A 128 0.81 -32.64 7.88
CA GLY A 128 -0.49 -31.94 7.73
C GLY A 128 -0.68 -31.13 6.44
N ARG A 129 0.05 -31.47 5.35
CA ARG A 129 -0.09 -30.79 4.04
C ARG A 129 -1.02 -31.55 3.09
N ILE A 130 -1.86 -30.82 2.35
CA ILE A 130 -2.89 -31.37 1.45
C ILE A 130 -2.30 -31.55 0.04
N SER A 131 -2.06 -32.78 -0.40
CA SER A 131 -1.87 -33.11 -1.82
C SER A 131 -3.25 -33.27 -2.48
N GLY A 132 -3.87 -32.15 -2.87
CA GLY A 132 -5.15 -32.20 -3.57
C GLY A 132 -5.05 -32.76 -5.00
N LEU A 133 -6.19 -32.97 -5.65
CA LEU A 133 -6.38 -33.45 -7.03
C LEU A 133 -5.83 -32.49 -8.13
N TRP A 134 -5.01 -31.50 -7.75
CA TRP A 134 -4.45 -30.48 -8.64
C TRP A 134 -3.62 -31.05 -9.79
N GLY A 135 -2.95 -32.18 -9.56
CA GLY A 135 -2.18 -32.89 -10.59
C GLY A 135 -3.03 -33.56 -11.68
N LEU A 136 -4.35 -33.66 -11.50
CA LEU A 136 -5.27 -34.26 -12.47
C LEU A 136 -5.90 -33.24 -13.42
N LEU A 137 -5.78 -31.94 -13.10
CA LEU A 137 -6.30 -30.87 -13.95
C LEU A 137 -5.28 -30.54 -15.05
N PRO A 138 -5.73 -30.25 -16.29
CA PRO A 138 -4.86 -29.68 -17.32
C PRO A 138 -4.16 -28.41 -16.82
N GLU A 139 -2.87 -28.26 -17.12
CA GLU A 139 -2.05 -27.14 -16.63
C GLU A 139 -2.65 -25.79 -17.03
N GLU A 140 -3.34 -25.71 -18.17
CA GLU A 140 -4.01 -24.49 -18.64
C GLU A 140 -5.12 -24.01 -17.69
N ILE A 141 -5.89 -24.94 -17.12
CA ILE A 141 -6.97 -24.60 -16.17
C ILE A 141 -6.36 -24.15 -14.84
N VAL A 142 -5.32 -24.85 -14.37
CA VAL A 142 -4.61 -24.48 -13.15
C VAL A 142 -3.98 -23.10 -13.27
N GLU A 143 -3.35 -22.78 -14.41
CA GLU A 143 -2.84 -21.45 -14.69
C GLU A 143 -3.95 -20.39 -14.67
N MET A 144 -5.12 -20.67 -15.25
CA MET A 144 -6.24 -19.75 -15.27
C MET A 144 -6.74 -19.44 -13.86
N ILE A 145 -6.90 -20.45 -13.01
CA ILE A 145 -7.30 -20.29 -11.60
C ILE A 145 -6.26 -19.43 -10.85
N LEU A 146 -4.98 -19.78 -10.95
CA LEU A 146 -3.91 -19.07 -10.25
C LEU A 146 -3.74 -17.61 -10.73
N ARG A 147 -4.08 -17.30 -11.99
CA ARG A 147 -4.09 -15.91 -12.49
C ARG A 147 -5.18 -15.07 -11.81
N LEU A 148 -6.28 -15.66 -11.35
CA LEU A 148 -7.34 -14.98 -10.61
C LEU A 148 -7.01 -14.78 -9.14
N CYS A 149 -6.14 -15.62 -8.57
CA CYS A 149 -5.75 -15.52 -7.17
C CYS A 149 -5.00 -14.21 -6.85
N GLN A 150 -5.28 -13.68 -5.66
CA GLN A 150 -4.51 -12.61 -5.05
C GLN A 150 -3.11 -13.12 -4.63
N PRO A 151 -2.11 -12.23 -4.55
CA PRO A 151 -0.75 -12.60 -4.15
C PRO A 151 -0.65 -13.30 -2.79
N SER A 152 -1.47 -12.89 -1.81
CA SER A 152 -1.56 -13.57 -0.51
C SER A 152 -2.11 -15.00 -0.63
N GLN A 153 -3.11 -15.21 -1.49
CA GLN A 153 -3.67 -16.52 -1.78
C GLN A 153 -2.66 -17.41 -2.50
N LEU A 154 -1.86 -16.85 -3.42
CA LEU A 154 -0.77 -17.58 -4.08
C LEU A 154 0.30 -18.04 -3.07
N GLY A 155 0.68 -17.17 -2.13
CA GLY A 155 1.58 -17.53 -1.03
C GLY A 155 1.02 -18.65 -0.15
N MET A 156 -0.26 -18.56 0.20
CA MET A 156 -0.96 -19.59 0.97
C MET A 156 -0.99 -20.93 0.22
N LEU A 157 -1.35 -20.93 -1.07
CA LEU A 157 -1.35 -22.14 -1.89
C LEU A 157 0.04 -22.80 -1.96
N GLN A 158 1.10 -21.99 -2.08
CA GLN A 158 2.47 -22.51 -2.12
C GLN A 158 2.88 -23.15 -0.78
N SER A 159 2.43 -22.61 0.35
CA SER A 159 2.81 -23.12 1.68
C SER A 159 1.98 -24.31 2.14
N THR A 160 0.69 -24.37 1.76
CA THR A 160 -0.24 -25.41 2.21
C THR A 160 -0.32 -26.62 1.27
N CYS A 161 -0.08 -26.43 -0.03
CA CYS A 161 -0.25 -27.48 -1.03
C CYS A 161 1.10 -27.99 -1.56
N THR A 162 1.34 -29.29 -1.39
CA THR A 162 2.58 -29.95 -1.82
C THR A 162 2.78 -29.94 -3.34
N TYR A 163 1.69 -29.94 -4.12
CA TYR A 163 1.75 -29.82 -5.57
C TYR A 163 2.42 -28.49 -5.99
N PHE A 164 2.02 -27.39 -5.37
CA PHE A 164 2.55 -26.07 -5.69
C PHE A 164 3.89 -25.75 -5.04
N SER A 165 4.24 -26.42 -3.93
CA SER A 165 5.58 -26.25 -3.33
C SER A 165 6.70 -26.79 -4.23
N HIS A 166 6.42 -27.83 -5.02
CA HIS A 166 7.38 -28.42 -5.96
C HIS A 166 7.25 -27.86 -7.38
N SER A 167 6.09 -27.30 -7.72
CA SER A 167 5.83 -26.71 -9.03
C SER A 167 6.35 -25.28 -9.15
N LYS A 168 7.02 -24.95 -10.26
CA LYS A 168 7.41 -23.56 -10.60
C LYS A 168 6.24 -22.73 -11.15
N LEU A 169 5.03 -23.27 -11.17
CA LEU A 169 3.85 -22.62 -11.77
C LEU A 169 3.47 -21.32 -11.05
N ILE A 170 3.45 -21.32 -9.72
CA ILE A 170 3.14 -20.10 -8.95
C ILE A 170 4.20 -19.02 -9.20
N ASP A 171 5.48 -19.40 -9.24
CA ASP A 171 6.57 -18.46 -9.50
C ASP A 171 6.51 -17.88 -10.93
N LYS A 172 6.13 -18.70 -11.93
CA LYS A 172 5.87 -18.27 -13.31
C LYS A 172 4.73 -17.25 -13.39
N ILE A 173 3.63 -17.49 -12.67
CA ILE A 173 2.47 -16.60 -12.62
C ILE A 173 2.80 -15.32 -11.86
N ALA A 174 3.53 -15.41 -10.75
CA ALA A 174 4.01 -14.24 -10.02
C ALA A 174 4.90 -13.35 -10.90
N LYS A 175 5.81 -13.94 -11.68
CA LYS A 175 6.62 -13.23 -12.67
C LYS A 175 5.76 -12.54 -13.74
N HIS A 176 4.68 -13.18 -14.19
CA HIS A 176 3.75 -12.56 -15.14
C HIS A 176 3.00 -11.38 -14.51
N LYS A 177 2.48 -11.54 -13.29
CA LYS A 177 1.83 -10.47 -12.53
C LYS A 177 2.79 -9.29 -12.27
N LEU A 178 4.04 -9.55 -11.91
CA LEU A 178 5.05 -8.49 -11.73
C LEU A 178 5.27 -7.64 -12.98
N LYS A 179 5.28 -8.24 -14.17
CA LYS A 179 5.41 -7.50 -15.45
C LYS A 179 4.24 -6.56 -15.71
N SER A 180 3.06 -6.86 -15.19
CA SER A 180 1.87 -6.02 -15.33
C SER A 180 1.88 -4.78 -14.43
N VAL A 181 2.70 -4.78 -13.37
CA VAL A 181 2.79 -3.67 -12.41
C VAL A 181 3.81 -2.64 -12.93
N PRO A 182 3.38 -1.42 -13.33
CA PRO A 182 4.27 -0.46 -13.98
C PRO A 182 5.52 -0.10 -13.16
N ARG A 183 5.36 0.09 -11.85
CA ARG A 183 6.48 0.41 -10.94
C ARG A 183 7.45 -0.75 -10.69
N ALA A 184 7.03 -1.99 -10.93
CA ALA A 184 7.89 -3.17 -10.78
C ALA A 184 8.62 -3.52 -12.08
N LYS A 185 8.43 -2.73 -13.15
CA LYS A 185 9.06 -2.96 -14.45
C LYS A 185 10.58 -2.88 -14.32
N GLY A 186 11.26 -3.97 -14.67
CA GLY A 186 12.71 -4.07 -14.56
C GLY A 186 13.22 -4.55 -13.20
N LEU A 187 12.36 -4.68 -12.19
CA LEU A 187 12.72 -5.24 -10.89
C LEU A 187 12.95 -6.75 -11.04
N LYS A 188 14.05 -7.24 -10.46
CA LYS A 188 14.42 -8.66 -10.50
C LYS A 188 14.55 -9.21 -9.08
N PRO A 189 14.21 -10.49 -8.87
CA PRO A 189 14.42 -11.12 -7.58
C PRO A 189 15.92 -11.32 -7.31
N MET A 190 16.32 -11.15 -6.05
CA MET A 190 17.66 -11.41 -5.53
C MET A 190 17.89 -12.92 -5.40
N LYS A 191 18.13 -13.58 -6.53
CA LYS A 191 18.29 -15.04 -6.60
C LYS A 191 19.45 -15.58 -5.75
N LYS A 192 20.51 -14.77 -5.56
CA LYS A 192 21.65 -15.13 -4.71
C LYS A 192 21.24 -15.33 -3.25
N ASP A 193 20.22 -14.60 -2.82
CA ASP A 193 19.69 -14.59 -1.45
C ASP A 193 18.39 -15.42 -1.33
N GLY A 194 18.13 -16.29 -2.33
CA GLY A 194 16.97 -17.20 -2.33
C GLY A 194 15.62 -16.55 -2.62
N GLU A 195 15.57 -15.29 -3.09
CA GLU A 195 14.30 -14.60 -3.32
C GLU A 195 13.53 -15.17 -4.53
N SER A 196 12.24 -15.50 -4.33
CA SER A 196 11.33 -15.94 -5.39
C SER A 196 10.60 -14.76 -6.06
N ASN A 197 10.03 -14.96 -7.25
CA ASN A 197 9.17 -13.94 -7.86
C ASN A 197 7.89 -13.72 -7.05
N LEU A 198 7.43 -14.73 -6.30
CA LEU A 198 6.31 -14.58 -5.40
C LEU A 198 6.64 -13.68 -4.21
N ALA A 199 7.81 -13.87 -3.58
CA ALA A 199 8.28 -13.00 -2.49
C ALA A 199 8.42 -11.54 -2.98
N LEU A 200 8.97 -11.35 -4.18
CA LEU A 200 9.07 -10.03 -4.79
C LEU A 200 7.69 -9.42 -5.10
N LEU A 201 6.75 -10.22 -5.58
CA LEU A 201 5.36 -9.77 -5.81
C LEU A 201 4.70 -9.38 -4.50
N HIS A 202 4.87 -10.18 -3.44
CA HIS A 202 4.37 -9.87 -2.11
C HIS A 202 4.93 -8.53 -1.62
N PHE A 203 6.25 -8.35 -1.67
CA PHE A 203 6.94 -7.11 -1.32
C PHE A 203 6.34 -5.88 -2.03
N VAL A 204 6.17 -5.94 -3.35
CA VAL A 204 5.58 -4.84 -4.12
C VAL A 204 4.17 -4.53 -3.60
N ASN A 205 3.32 -5.53 -3.39
CA ASN A 205 1.97 -5.30 -2.87
C ASN A 205 1.99 -4.71 -1.46
N CYS A 206 2.87 -5.20 -0.58
CA CYS A 206 3.05 -4.66 0.76
C CYS A 206 3.44 -3.18 0.72
N GLN A 207 4.29 -2.73 -0.21
CA GLN A 207 4.62 -1.29 -0.33
C GLN A 207 3.38 -0.43 -0.62
N SER A 208 2.49 -0.90 -1.50
CA SER A 208 1.25 -0.17 -1.80
C SER A 208 0.27 -0.21 -0.64
N ALA A 209 0.12 -1.36 0.01
CA ALA A 209 -0.76 -1.52 1.15
C ALA A 209 -0.29 -0.64 2.33
N ALA A 210 1.00 -0.68 2.64
CA ALA A 210 1.61 0.14 3.70
C ALA A 210 1.41 1.63 3.44
N ALA A 211 1.68 2.11 2.22
CA ALA A 211 1.49 3.51 1.86
C ALA A 211 0.03 3.98 1.97
N ALA A 212 -0.94 3.10 1.69
CA ALA A 212 -2.35 3.40 1.90
C ALA A 212 -2.68 3.42 3.40
N GLN A 213 -2.48 2.30 4.09
CA GLN A 213 -2.82 2.12 5.52
C GLN A 213 -2.19 3.20 6.42
N ALA A 214 -0.97 3.64 6.10
CA ALA A 214 -0.28 4.71 6.81
C ALA A 214 -1.05 6.04 6.84
N THR A 215 -1.91 6.32 5.86
CA THR A 215 -2.69 7.58 5.84
C THR A 215 -3.84 7.62 6.85
N ALA A 216 -4.17 6.48 7.47
CA ALA A 216 -5.22 6.38 8.48
C ALA A 216 -4.73 6.68 9.90
N VAL A 217 -3.42 6.79 10.12
CA VAL A 217 -2.82 7.10 11.43
C VAL A 217 -1.73 8.14 11.23
N ALA A 218 -1.72 9.18 12.06
CA ALA A 218 -0.70 10.20 12.10
C ALA A 218 -0.25 10.43 13.54
N CYS A 219 1.07 10.52 13.73
CA CYS A 219 1.67 10.80 15.02
C CYS A 219 2.35 12.17 14.92
N GLY A 220 1.94 13.11 15.77
CA GLY A 220 2.52 14.44 15.86
C GLY A 220 3.60 14.53 16.94
N GLY A 221 3.85 15.73 17.45
CA GLY A 221 4.85 15.94 18.51
C GLY A 221 4.51 15.23 19.81
N HIS A 222 3.29 15.47 20.31
CA HIS A 222 2.76 14.88 21.55
C HIS A 222 1.30 14.45 21.41
N HIS A 223 0.83 14.13 20.21
CA HIS A 223 -0.53 13.68 19.96
C HIS A 223 -0.59 12.69 18.80
N THR A 224 -1.68 11.93 18.74
CA THR A 224 -1.95 10.94 17.70
C THR A 224 -3.36 11.16 17.17
N SER A 225 -3.50 11.11 15.86
CA SER A 225 -4.78 11.21 15.15
C SER A 225 -4.95 9.94 14.32
N ALA A 226 -6.12 9.30 14.40
CA ALA A 226 -6.37 8.05 13.71
C ALA A 226 -7.82 7.92 13.24
N LEU A 227 -8.03 7.21 12.13
CA LEU A 227 -9.34 6.82 11.64
C LEU A 227 -9.70 5.47 12.27
N LEU A 228 -10.60 5.50 13.25
CA LEU A 228 -10.92 4.32 14.07
C LEU A 228 -12.40 3.96 13.97
N ILE A 229 -12.68 2.67 14.20
CA ILE A 229 -14.00 2.13 14.54
C ILE A 229 -13.90 1.48 15.92
N GLU A 230 -14.87 1.76 16.79
CA GLU A 230 -15.00 1.04 18.05
C GLU A 230 -15.40 -0.43 17.81
N GLN A 231 -14.70 -1.38 18.42
CA GLN A 231 -14.90 -2.82 18.18
C GLN A 231 -16.33 -3.30 18.45
N ARG A 232 -17.04 -2.70 19.42
CA ARG A 232 -18.46 -3.00 19.67
C ARG A 232 -19.35 -2.64 18.48
N SER A 233 -19.01 -1.54 17.82
CA SER A 233 -19.70 -1.03 16.64
C SER A 233 -19.28 -1.76 15.36
N ALA A 234 -18.06 -2.30 15.29
CA ALA A 234 -17.56 -3.04 14.11
C ALA A 234 -18.37 -4.31 13.75
N LEU A 235 -19.19 -4.81 14.67
CA LEU A 235 -20.14 -5.92 14.43
C LEU A 235 -21.38 -5.48 13.65
N MET A 236 -21.61 -4.17 13.51
CA MET A 236 -22.75 -3.62 12.78
C MET A 236 -22.40 -3.39 11.30
N PRO A 237 -23.25 -3.81 10.35
CA PRO A 237 -23.00 -3.63 8.91
C PRO A 237 -22.83 -2.16 8.48
N GLU A 238 -23.33 -1.21 9.27
CA GLU A 238 -23.30 0.24 8.99
C GLU A 238 -22.19 1.00 9.74
N ALA A 239 -21.26 0.30 10.41
CA ALA A 239 -20.21 0.96 11.19
C ALA A 239 -19.32 1.83 10.30
N ARG A 240 -19.38 3.15 10.50
CA ARG A 240 -18.51 4.12 9.83
C ARG A 240 -17.30 4.41 10.71
N HIS A 241 -16.14 4.56 10.08
CA HIS A 241 -14.96 5.08 10.76
C HIS A 241 -15.14 6.57 11.05
N ALA A 242 -14.61 7.01 12.19
CA ALA A 242 -14.57 8.41 12.59
C ALA A 242 -13.13 8.84 12.86
N LEU A 243 -12.92 10.15 12.92
CA LEU A 243 -11.64 10.72 13.34
C LEU A 243 -11.55 10.67 14.85
N PHE A 244 -10.51 10.05 15.38
CA PHE A 244 -10.18 10.04 16.78
C PHE A 244 -8.83 10.71 17.02
N THR A 245 -8.74 11.49 18.08
CA THR A 245 -7.51 12.16 18.53
C THR A 245 -7.25 11.89 20.01
N PHE A 246 -5.99 11.83 20.39
CA PHE A 246 -5.55 11.68 21.78
C PHE A 246 -4.12 12.17 21.96
N GLY A 247 -3.76 12.56 23.17
CA GLY A 247 -2.47 13.16 23.52
C GLY A 247 -2.63 14.56 24.11
N ARG A 248 -1.61 15.40 23.87
CA ARG A 248 -1.58 16.79 24.34
C ARG A 248 -2.60 17.64 23.60
N ASP A 249 -3.31 18.53 24.29
CA ASP A 249 -4.27 19.47 23.69
C ASP A 249 -4.03 20.95 24.06
N PHE A 250 -2.85 21.28 24.57
CA PHE A 250 -2.54 22.65 25.02
C PHE A 250 -2.82 23.76 23.99
N HIS A 251 -2.67 23.48 22.69
CA HIS A 251 -2.95 24.43 21.60
C HIS A 251 -4.23 24.07 20.81
N GLY A 252 -5.04 23.16 21.32
CA GLY A 252 -6.25 22.68 20.66
C GLY A 252 -5.98 21.68 19.53
N GLN A 253 -4.79 21.07 19.45
CA GLN A 253 -4.42 20.14 18.38
C GLN A 253 -5.19 18.81 18.38
N LEU A 254 -5.92 18.48 19.44
CA LEU A 254 -6.85 17.36 19.43
C LEU A 254 -8.16 17.70 18.74
N GLY A 255 -8.45 18.97 18.45
CA GLY A 255 -9.72 19.35 17.83
C GLY A 255 -10.89 19.32 18.82
N THR A 256 -10.59 19.42 20.13
CA THR A 256 -11.58 19.58 21.19
C THR A 256 -11.54 21.01 21.73
N THR A 257 -12.71 21.57 22.07
CA THR A 257 -12.80 22.95 22.60
C THR A 257 -12.35 23.09 24.05
N GLU A 258 -11.91 21.99 24.68
CA GLU A 258 -11.61 21.92 26.11
C GLU A 258 -10.13 22.19 26.44
N PHE A 259 -9.23 22.19 25.45
CA PHE A 259 -7.78 22.37 25.63
C PHE A 259 -7.17 21.42 26.69
N CYS A 260 -7.72 20.21 26.79
CA CYS A 260 -7.37 19.24 27.81
C CYS A 260 -6.72 18.00 27.21
N ASP A 261 -5.60 17.57 27.78
CA ASP A 261 -4.91 16.36 27.32
C ASP A 261 -5.84 15.14 27.44
N ARG A 262 -5.95 14.36 26.36
CA ARG A 262 -6.78 13.16 26.31
C ARG A 262 -5.91 11.91 26.32
N ARG A 263 -6.04 11.09 27.36
CA ARG A 263 -5.30 9.81 27.48
C ARG A 263 -5.98 8.64 26.79
N SER A 264 -7.20 8.83 26.30
CA SER A 264 -7.95 7.84 25.52
C SER A 264 -8.40 8.47 24.19
N PRO A 265 -8.57 7.66 23.14
CA PRO A 265 -9.12 8.14 21.87
C PRO A 265 -10.43 8.90 22.09
N THR A 266 -10.50 10.11 21.54
CA THR A 266 -11.67 10.99 21.61
C THR A 266 -12.13 11.29 20.19
N ALA A 267 -13.42 11.10 19.90
CA ALA A 267 -13.96 11.37 18.56
C ALA A 267 -14.02 12.88 18.27
N VAL A 268 -13.70 13.25 17.03
CA VAL A 268 -13.69 14.64 16.54
C VAL A 268 -14.48 14.70 15.24
N SER A 269 -15.40 15.66 15.15
CA SER A 269 -16.16 15.90 13.91
C SER A 269 -15.52 16.98 13.05
N LEU A 270 -15.52 16.78 11.73
CA LEU A 270 -15.14 17.82 10.76
C LEU A 270 -16.30 18.81 10.48
N GLY A 271 -17.45 18.60 11.12
CA GLY A 271 -18.67 19.39 10.90
C GLY A 271 -19.56 18.81 9.81
N TYR A 272 -20.68 19.50 9.58
CA TYR A 272 -21.74 19.09 8.66
C TYR A 272 -21.77 19.99 7.42
N ARG A 273 -22.33 19.46 6.34
CA ARG A 273 -22.57 20.18 5.09
C ARG A 273 -23.97 19.91 4.56
N THR A 274 -24.52 20.85 3.82
CA THR A 274 -25.78 20.62 3.10
C THR A 274 -25.60 19.56 2.01
N CYS A 275 -26.63 18.73 1.84
CA CYS A 275 -26.66 17.71 0.79
C CYS A 275 -26.89 18.40 -0.56
N GLN A 276 -26.17 17.95 -1.60
CA GLN A 276 -26.32 18.52 -2.95
C GLN A 276 -27.72 18.28 -3.53
N ASP A 277 -28.35 17.16 -3.18
CA ASP A 277 -29.65 16.76 -3.71
C ASP A 277 -30.83 17.27 -2.85
N HIS A 278 -30.56 17.71 -1.63
CA HIS A 278 -31.57 18.13 -0.65
C HIS A 278 -30.98 19.21 0.28
N GLU A 279 -31.25 20.48 -0.01
CA GLU A 279 -30.70 21.61 0.75
C GLU A 279 -31.09 21.60 2.24
N ASP A 280 -32.22 20.97 2.58
CA ASP A 280 -32.71 20.82 3.96
C ASP A 280 -32.00 19.72 4.77
N LEU A 281 -31.17 18.88 4.12
CA LEU A 281 -30.51 17.76 4.75
C LEU A 281 -29.02 18.04 4.92
N GLU A 282 -28.49 17.76 6.11
CA GLU A 282 -27.06 17.85 6.38
C GLU A 282 -26.40 16.47 6.43
N GLU A 283 -25.22 16.36 5.82
CA GLU A 283 -24.36 15.17 5.85
C GLU A 283 -23.08 15.51 6.63
N GLU A 284 -22.66 14.61 7.53
CA GLU A 284 -21.38 14.75 8.21
C GLU A 284 -20.20 14.67 7.22
N THR A 285 -19.23 15.56 7.40
CA THR A 285 -18.04 15.58 6.57
C THR A 285 -17.11 14.42 6.94
N MET A 286 -17.11 13.39 6.10
CA MET A 286 -16.34 12.17 6.35
C MET A 286 -14.82 12.37 6.22
N PRO A 287 -14.01 12.03 7.25
CA PRO A 287 -12.55 12.08 7.18
C PRO A 287 -12.00 10.94 6.33
N ALA A 288 -10.85 11.17 5.68
CA ALA A 288 -10.23 10.19 4.78
C ALA A 288 -8.71 10.00 4.96
N VAL A 289 -7.98 11.08 5.25
CA VAL A 289 -6.52 11.06 5.48
C VAL A 289 -6.22 11.95 6.67
N VAL A 290 -5.32 11.50 7.54
CA VAL A 290 -4.82 12.30 8.67
C VAL A 290 -3.34 12.58 8.52
N ALA A 291 -2.90 13.77 8.92
CA ALA A 291 -1.49 14.12 9.07
C ALA A 291 -1.32 15.14 10.18
N ASN A 292 -0.28 14.97 10.99
CA ASN A 292 -0.05 15.78 12.17
C ASN A 292 1.31 16.48 12.04
N GLY A 293 1.37 17.75 12.44
CA GLY A 293 2.61 18.44 12.72
C GLY A 293 2.99 18.31 14.20
N THR A 294 3.95 19.11 14.65
CA THR A 294 4.39 19.06 16.06
C THR A 294 3.25 19.48 17.02
N HIS A 295 2.52 20.55 16.71
CA HIS A 295 1.49 21.16 17.57
C HIS A 295 0.16 21.44 16.87
N TYR A 296 -0.08 20.81 15.72
CA TYR A 296 -1.31 20.98 14.96
C TYR A 296 -1.64 19.70 14.20
N SER A 297 -2.89 19.57 13.81
CA SER A 297 -3.42 18.42 13.08
C SER A 297 -4.09 18.89 11.80
N THR A 298 -4.06 18.02 10.80
CA THR A 298 -4.76 18.21 9.53
C THR A 298 -5.50 16.94 9.14
N CYS A 299 -6.61 17.11 8.43
CA CYS A 299 -7.37 16.00 7.88
C CYS A 299 -7.89 16.36 6.50
N ILE A 300 -7.85 15.41 5.58
CA ILE A 300 -8.49 15.53 4.27
C ILE A 300 -9.83 14.79 4.32
N SER A 301 -10.91 15.45 3.91
CA SER A 301 -12.23 14.83 3.78
C SER A 301 -12.27 13.86 2.59
N ARG A 302 -13.27 12.97 2.51
CA ARG A 302 -13.48 12.10 1.32
C ARG A 302 -13.67 12.87 0.01
N ARG A 303 -14.11 14.13 0.07
CA ARG A 303 -14.24 15.00 -1.11
C ARG A 303 -12.92 15.67 -1.51
N GLY A 304 -11.89 15.60 -0.66
CA GLY A 304 -10.58 16.21 -0.89
C GLY A 304 -10.49 17.66 -0.39
N GLU A 305 -11.29 18.00 0.62
CA GLU A 305 -11.21 19.27 1.33
C GLU A 305 -10.21 19.14 2.47
N LEU A 306 -9.35 20.14 2.65
CA LEU A 306 -8.36 20.14 3.73
C LEU A 306 -8.91 20.89 4.95
N PHE A 307 -8.86 20.23 6.10
CA PHE A 307 -9.16 20.80 7.41
C PHE A 307 -7.88 20.87 8.24
N ALA A 308 -7.73 21.93 9.02
CA ALA A 308 -6.61 22.15 9.92
C ALA A 308 -7.06 22.77 11.25
N TRP A 309 -6.38 22.39 12.33
CA TRP A 309 -6.64 22.88 13.69
C TRP A 309 -5.40 22.68 14.59
N GLY A 310 -5.36 23.33 15.74
CA GLY A 310 -4.22 23.40 16.66
C GLY A 310 -3.51 24.75 16.61
N LEU A 311 -2.20 24.73 16.80
CA LEU A 311 -1.35 25.93 16.74
C LEU A 311 -1.23 26.45 15.31
N GLY A 312 -1.33 27.77 15.14
CA GLY A 312 -1.28 28.48 13.85
C GLY A 312 -0.45 29.75 13.90
N THR A 313 0.50 29.87 14.84
CA THR A 313 1.23 31.11 15.12
C THR A 313 1.96 31.68 13.91
N TYR A 314 2.48 30.82 13.03
CA TYR A 314 3.21 31.22 11.83
C TYR A 314 2.40 30.96 10.56
N GLY A 315 1.12 30.59 10.70
CA GLY A 315 0.25 30.27 9.57
C GLY A 315 0.31 28.82 9.10
N GLU A 316 0.85 27.89 9.90
CA GLU A 316 0.94 26.47 9.56
C GLU A 316 -0.41 25.82 9.22
N LEU A 317 -1.52 26.38 9.72
CA LEU A 317 -2.89 25.94 9.41
C LEU A 317 -3.40 26.40 8.03
N GLY A 318 -2.76 27.39 7.40
CA GLY A 318 -3.16 27.89 6.08
C GLY A 318 -4.52 28.62 6.02
N LEU A 319 -5.08 29.03 7.17
CA LEU A 319 -6.42 29.63 7.27
C LEU A 319 -6.46 31.15 6.96
N GLY A 320 -5.32 31.81 6.86
CA GLY A 320 -5.16 33.24 6.57
C GLY A 320 -4.67 34.07 7.75
N ARG A 321 -4.17 35.28 7.46
CA ARG A 321 -3.48 36.16 8.42
C ARG A 321 -4.31 36.56 9.65
N TRP A 322 -5.64 36.57 9.51
CA TRP A 322 -6.58 36.96 10.55
C TRP A 322 -7.16 35.77 11.31
N SER A 323 -6.64 34.56 11.11
CA SER A 323 -7.03 33.41 11.93
C SER A 323 -6.50 33.55 13.35
N VAL A 324 -7.25 33.02 14.31
CA VAL A 324 -6.79 32.89 15.69
C VAL A 324 -5.53 32.02 15.73
N LEU A 325 -4.60 32.32 16.64
CA LEU A 325 -3.35 31.59 16.81
C LEU A 325 -3.58 30.14 17.23
N GLU A 326 -4.64 29.87 17.99
CA GLU A 326 -5.04 28.55 18.45
C GLU A 326 -6.45 28.28 17.95
N VAL A 327 -6.57 27.21 17.16
CA VAL A 327 -7.82 26.81 16.52
C VAL A 327 -8.21 25.46 17.11
N PRO A 328 -9.06 25.40 18.14
CA PRO A 328 -9.32 24.16 18.87
C PRO A 328 -10.29 23.19 18.19
N SER A 329 -10.81 23.53 17.02
CA SER A 329 -11.76 22.70 16.28
C SER A 329 -11.38 22.68 14.79
N PRO A 330 -11.56 21.56 14.07
CA PRO A 330 -11.29 21.50 12.64
C PRO A 330 -11.89 22.67 11.86
N ARG A 331 -11.06 23.37 11.07
CA ARG A 331 -11.51 24.42 10.15
C ARG A 331 -11.04 24.13 8.74
N GLN A 332 -11.93 24.31 7.77
CA GLN A 332 -11.61 24.12 6.37
C GLN A 332 -10.65 25.21 5.88
N CYS A 333 -9.56 24.80 5.23
CA CYS A 333 -8.63 25.71 4.58
C CYS A 333 -9.27 26.31 3.32
N PRO A 334 -9.09 27.63 3.06
CA PRO A 334 -9.72 28.32 1.92
C PRO A 334 -8.99 28.02 0.60
N LEU A 335 -9.07 26.77 0.13
CA LEU A 335 -8.58 26.33 -1.17
C LEU A 335 -9.76 26.16 -2.14
N SER A 336 -10.21 27.26 -2.74
CA SER A 336 -11.31 27.22 -3.71
C SER A 336 -10.93 26.35 -4.91
N GLN A 337 -11.79 25.39 -5.25
CA GLN A 337 -11.69 24.56 -6.47
C GLN A 337 -10.48 23.61 -6.57
N ILE A 338 -9.73 23.41 -5.48
CA ILE A 338 -8.59 22.48 -5.47
C ILE A 338 -8.92 21.28 -4.60
N ARG A 339 -8.90 20.10 -5.22
CA ARG A 339 -9.01 18.84 -4.50
C ARG A 339 -7.65 18.41 -3.97
N VAL A 340 -7.48 18.40 -2.66
CA VAL A 340 -6.26 17.93 -1.99
C VAL A 340 -6.29 16.41 -1.89
N VAL A 341 -5.16 15.77 -2.21
CA VAL A 341 -5.01 14.30 -2.20
C VAL A 341 -3.98 13.79 -1.21
N SER A 342 -3.08 14.66 -0.75
CA SER A 342 -2.06 14.34 0.25
C SER A 342 -1.62 15.63 0.95
N VAL A 343 -1.23 15.49 2.21
CA VAL A 343 -0.74 16.58 3.05
C VAL A 343 0.46 16.04 3.85
N ALA A 344 1.48 16.87 3.99
CA ALA A 344 2.63 16.62 4.85
C ALA A 344 2.79 17.80 5.80
N CYS A 345 3.01 17.48 7.08
CA CYS A 345 3.06 18.46 8.15
C CYS A 345 4.43 18.41 8.82
N GLY A 346 5.11 19.56 8.85
CA GLY A 346 6.38 19.73 9.57
C GLY A 346 6.16 20.32 10.96
N ALA A 347 7.24 20.85 11.55
CA ALA A 347 7.13 21.45 12.88
C ALA A 347 6.25 22.71 12.90
N ARG A 348 6.40 23.57 11.88
CA ARG A 348 5.69 24.86 11.77
C ARG A 348 5.33 25.24 10.33
N HIS A 349 5.23 24.27 9.44
CA HIS A 349 4.82 24.50 8.05
C HIS A 349 4.10 23.26 7.50
N THR A 350 3.25 23.49 6.49
CA THR A 350 2.42 22.46 5.86
C THR A 350 2.67 22.47 4.36
N LEU A 351 2.74 21.28 3.77
CA LEU A 351 2.73 21.07 2.32
C LEU A 351 1.46 20.29 1.93
N ALA A 352 0.72 20.78 0.93
CA ALA A 352 -0.47 20.13 0.40
C ALA A 352 -0.31 19.83 -1.09
N ILE A 353 -0.69 18.63 -1.51
CA ILE A 353 -0.64 18.18 -2.90
C ILE A 353 -2.06 18.14 -3.45
N GLY A 354 -2.30 18.88 -4.53
CA GLY A 354 -3.55 18.84 -5.29
C GLY A 354 -3.65 17.63 -6.22
N GLU A 355 -4.86 17.27 -6.68
CA GLU A 355 -5.10 16.12 -7.58
C GLU A 355 -4.31 16.18 -8.90
N SER A 356 -4.03 17.40 -9.40
CA SER A 356 -3.18 17.64 -10.57
C SER A 356 -1.69 17.36 -10.34
N GLY A 357 -1.27 17.25 -9.08
CA GLY A 357 0.14 17.17 -8.67
C GLY A 357 0.80 18.53 -8.40
N SER A 358 0.02 19.61 -8.33
CA SER A 358 0.50 20.92 -7.86
C SER A 358 0.81 20.88 -6.36
N LEU A 359 1.94 21.45 -5.94
CA LEU A 359 2.34 21.55 -4.53
C LEU A 359 2.05 22.95 -3.98
N TRP A 360 1.41 22.99 -2.81
CA TRP A 360 1.07 24.21 -2.08
C TRP A 360 1.76 24.20 -0.71
N SER A 361 2.15 25.37 -0.20
CA SER A 361 2.85 25.51 1.08
C SER A 361 2.31 26.67 1.92
N CYS A 362 2.34 26.53 3.25
CA CYS A 362 2.06 27.60 4.22
C CYS A 362 2.79 27.38 5.54
N GLY A 363 2.87 28.43 6.37
CA GLY A 363 3.49 28.42 7.69
C GLY A 363 4.76 29.25 7.77
N LYS A 364 5.63 28.86 8.70
CA LYS A 364 6.93 29.48 8.95
C LYS A 364 7.87 29.28 7.75
N ASN A 365 8.62 30.32 7.41
CA ASN A 365 9.53 30.35 6.25
C ASN A 365 10.91 30.96 6.56
N SER A 366 11.29 31.10 7.84
CA SER A 366 12.58 31.72 8.22
C SER A 366 13.80 31.07 7.54
N SER A 367 13.71 29.79 7.19
CA SER A 367 14.78 29.02 6.53
C SER A 367 14.47 28.74 5.05
N GLY A 368 13.44 29.36 4.47
CA GLY A 368 13.03 29.11 3.09
C GLY A 368 12.22 27.82 2.88
N GLN A 369 11.75 27.15 3.95
CA GLN A 369 11.06 25.85 3.88
C GLN A 369 9.74 25.85 3.10
N LEU A 370 9.18 27.02 2.76
CA LEU A 370 8.01 27.12 1.89
C LEU A 370 8.35 27.04 0.40
N GLY A 371 9.62 27.22 0.02
CA GLY A 371 10.05 27.15 -1.38
C GLY A 371 9.62 28.34 -2.23
N SER A 372 9.34 29.49 -1.59
CA SER A 372 8.84 30.72 -2.21
C SER A 372 9.94 31.66 -2.72
N GLY A 373 11.22 31.33 -2.51
CA GLY A 373 12.35 32.17 -2.90
C GLY A 373 12.61 33.35 -1.97
N ASN A 374 11.97 33.38 -0.80
CA ASN A 374 12.14 34.39 0.24
C ASN A 374 12.04 33.76 1.64
N HIS A 375 12.13 34.59 2.69
CA HIS A 375 12.05 34.18 4.09
C HIS A 375 10.72 34.57 4.76
N LEU A 376 9.71 34.98 3.98
CA LEU A 376 8.45 35.50 4.52
C LEU A 376 7.50 34.35 4.85
N ASP A 377 7.01 34.35 6.08
CA ASP A 377 5.98 33.43 6.54
C ASP A 377 4.69 33.62 5.74
N ASN A 378 3.90 32.55 5.61
CA ASN A 378 2.71 32.56 4.80
C ASN A 378 1.52 31.95 5.52
N HIS A 379 0.49 32.76 5.75
CA HIS A 379 -0.68 32.33 6.50
C HIS A 379 -1.75 31.65 5.63
N ARG A 380 -1.59 31.64 4.30
CA ARG A 380 -2.45 30.90 3.38
C ARG A 380 -1.61 29.91 2.59
N LEU A 381 -2.26 28.81 2.19
CA LEU A 381 -1.66 27.90 1.21
C LEU A 381 -1.42 28.65 -0.10
N GLN A 382 -0.15 28.72 -0.50
CA GLN A 382 0.25 29.31 -1.77
C GLN A 382 0.98 28.29 -2.63
N LEU A 383 0.87 28.45 -3.94
CA LEU A 383 1.48 27.55 -4.90
C LEU A 383 3.01 27.69 -4.88
N VAL A 384 3.72 26.57 -4.86
CA VAL A 384 5.18 26.54 -5.00
C VAL A 384 5.52 26.63 -6.49
N HIS A 385 5.66 27.86 -6.99
CA HIS A 385 5.79 28.16 -8.43
C HIS A 385 6.95 27.42 -9.10
N ASN A 386 8.09 27.25 -8.43
CA ASN A 386 9.28 26.61 -9.00
C ASN A 386 9.12 25.10 -9.27
N LEU A 387 8.05 24.47 -8.77
CA LEU A 387 7.71 23.08 -9.08
C LEU A 387 6.58 22.97 -10.11
N GLN A 388 6.10 24.09 -10.66
CA GLN A 388 5.14 24.06 -11.77
C GLN A 388 5.76 23.33 -12.97
N GLY A 389 5.02 22.34 -13.49
CA GLY A 389 5.51 21.43 -14.55
C GLY A 389 6.04 20.09 -14.03
N SER A 390 6.40 20.00 -12.75
CA SER A 390 6.69 18.71 -12.09
C SER A 390 5.43 18.19 -11.40
N ARG A 391 4.96 17.00 -11.79
CA ARG A 391 3.81 16.37 -11.15
C ARG A 391 4.24 15.74 -9.82
N ILE A 392 4.00 16.44 -8.71
CA ILE A 392 4.36 15.95 -7.37
C ILE A 392 3.39 14.84 -6.92
N VAL A 393 3.94 13.76 -6.37
CA VAL A 393 3.18 12.58 -5.94
C VAL A 393 3.33 12.26 -4.45
N SER A 394 4.40 12.74 -3.81
CA SER A 394 4.62 12.62 -2.37
C SER A 394 5.44 13.80 -1.87
N ALA A 395 5.24 14.18 -0.61
CA ALA A 395 6.00 15.20 0.08
C ALA A 395 6.22 14.78 1.53
N ALA A 396 7.29 15.31 2.14
CA ALA A 396 7.58 15.15 3.55
C ALA A 396 8.17 16.45 4.09
N CYS A 397 7.93 16.70 5.38
CA CYS A 397 8.35 17.92 6.06
C CYS A 397 9.16 17.56 7.30
N GLY A 398 10.32 18.20 7.49
CA GLY A 398 11.03 18.17 8.75
C GLY A 398 10.70 19.37 9.63
N ALA A 399 11.64 19.76 10.51
CA ALA A 399 11.45 20.96 11.32
C ALA A 399 11.48 22.24 10.49
N LEU A 400 12.49 22.34 9.63
CA LEU A 400 12.86 23.55 8.88
C LEU A 400 13.20 23.24 7.42
N HIS A 401 12.93 22.03 6.94
CA HIS A 401 13.17 21.62 5.56
C HIS A 401 11.99 20.85 4.98
N SER A 402 11.96 20.82 3.66
CA SER A 402 10.89 20.25 2.85
C SER A 402 11.47 19.33 1.79
N VAL A 403 10.72 18.27 1.48
CA VAL A 403 11.07 17.25 0.50
C VAL A 403 9.87 16.98 -0.40
N ALA A 404 10.07 16.94 -1.71
CA ALA A 404 9.03 16.55 -2.67
C ALA A 404 9.55 15.53 -3.67
N LEU A 405 8.74 14.52 -3.94
CA LEU A 405 8.97 13.49 -4.95
C LEU A 405 8.01 13.69 -6.12
N ALA A 406 8.56 13.86 -7.31
CA ALA A 406 7.81 13.94 -8.56
C ALA A 406 7.54 12.56 -9.15
N SER A 407 6.51 12.45 -10.01
CA SER A 407 6.09 11.18 -10.61
C SER A 407 7.11 10.53 -11.56
N ASP A 408 8.06 11.32 -12.06
CA ASP A 408 9.19 10.85 -12.87
C ASP A 408 10.31 10.22 -12.03
N GLY A 409 10.22 10.32 -10.69
CA GLY A 409 11.24 9.88 -9.74
C GLY A 409 12.23 10.97 -9.34
N SER A 410 12.06 12.21 -9.81
CA SER A 410 12.90 13.34 -9.41
C SER A 410 12.61 13.75 -7.97
N LEU A 411 13.67 13.91 -7.18
CA LEU A 411 13.60 14.30 -5.77
C LEU A 411 14.07 15.74 -5.59
N PHE A 412 13.24 16.56 -4.96
CA PHE A 412 13.52 17.96 -4.65
C PHE A 412 13.60 18.18 -3.14
N THR A 413 14.55 18.98 -2.70
CA THR A 413 14.72 19.38 -1.29
C THR A 413 15.00 20.87 -1.19
N TRP A 414 14.49 21.50 -0.12
CA TRP A 414 14.71 22.92 0.18
C TRP A 414 14.45 23.24 1.65
N GLY A 415 14.73 24.48 2.05
CA GLY A 415 14.71 24.93 3.44
C GLY A 415 16.10 24.90 4.07
N ASP A 416 16.17 24.63 5.37
CA ASP A 416 17.43 24.51 6.11
C ASP A 416 18.24 23.29 5.66
N GLY A 417 19.54 23.50 5.42
CA GLY A 417 20.51 22.47 5.05
C GLY A 417 21.73 22.42 5.95
N SER A 418 21.66 23.07 7.13
CA SER A 418 22.78 23.19 8.07
C SER A 418 23.31 21.85 8.61
N CYS A 419 22.48 20.81 8.61
CA CYS A 419 22.81 19.46 9.04
C CYS A 419 22.82 18.45 7.88
N GLY A 420 22.92 18.89 6.63
CA GLY A 420 22.94 18.01 5.45
C GLY A 420 21.60 17.36 5.09
N GLN A 421 20.49 17.76 5.73
CA GLN A 421 19.15 17.17 5.56
C GLN A 421 18.55 17.33 4.16
N LEU A 422 19.18 18.17 3.32
CA LEU A 422 18.81 18.37 1.92
C LEU A 422 19.53 17.40 0.96
N GLY A 423 20.61 16.72 1.38
CA GLY A 423 21.29 15.70 0.58
C GLY A 423 22.14 16.26 -0.59
N HIS A 424 22.47 17.55 -0.53
CA HIS A 424 23.31 18.24 -1.49
C HIS A 424 24.76 18.33 -1.00
N SER A 425 25.66 17.55 -1.58
CA SER A 425 27.06 17.49 -1.14
C SER A 425 27.80 18.84 -1.24
N GLN A 426 27.36 19.72 -2.14
CA GLN A 426 27.92 21.06 -2.29
C GLN A 426 27.68 21.97 -1.07
N LEU A 427 26.64 21.70 -0.28
CA LEU A 427 26.31 22.48 0.90
C LEU A 427 27.27 22.22 2.07
N GLN A 428 27.98 21.09 2.06
CA GLN A 428 28.97 20.75 3.10
C GLN A 428 30.13 21.75 3.17
N GLY A 429 30.58 22.24 2.01
CA GLY A 429 31.66 23.24 1.96
C GLY A 429 31.22 24.59 2.51
N ALA A 430 29.97 24.96 2.29
CA ALA A 430 29.40 26.22 2.77
C ALA A 430 29.24 26.24 4.31
N SER A 431 28.94 25.09 4.93
CA SER A 431 28.85 24.99 6.40
C SER A 431 30.19 25.11 7.14
N GLY A 432 31.32 24.89 6.44
CA GLY A 432 32.66 24.97 7.03
C GLY A 432 33.30 26.36 6.99
N LEU A 433 32.66 27.33 6.32
CA LEU A 433 33.16 28.69 6.14
C LEU A 433 32.40 29.65 7.08
N ASN A 434 33.03 30.00 8.22
CA ASN A 434 32.60 31.00 9.21
C ASN A 434 31.20 30.80 9.83
N ALA A 435 31.19 30.29 11.07
CA ALA A 435 30.01 29.93 11.86
C ALA A 435 29.03 31.08 12.20
N ASP A 436 29.34 32.34 11.84
CA ASP A 436 28.52 33.49 12.27
C ASP A 436 27.60 34.09 11.19
N GLN A 437 27.66 33.72 9.91
CA GLN A 437 26.82 34.40 8.89
C GLN A 437 26.29 33.57 7.69
N VAL A 438 26.66 32.31 7.50
CA VAL A 438 26.15 31.53 6.34
C VAL A 438 25.02 30.60 6.75
N HIS A 439 23.78 31.09 6.69
CA HIS A 439 22.61 30.19 6.68
C HIS A 439 22.66 29.35 5.40
N VAL A 440 23.07 28.08 5.54
CA VAL A 440 23.06 27.08 4.47
C VAL A 440 21.61 26.66 4.21
N ALA A 441 20.85 27.51 3.53
CA ALA A 441 19.44 27.30 3.23
C ALA A 441 19.17 27.45 1.73
N LEU A 442 18.29 26.59 1.22
CA LEU A 442 17.79 26.69 -0.15
C LEU A 442 16.38 27.27 -0.11
N LEU A 443 16.20 28.49 -0.62
CA LEU A 443 14.90 29.17 -0.61
C LEU A 443 13.94 28.65 -1.70
N LEU A 444 14.49 27.89 -2.65
CA LEU A 444 13.76 27.31 -3.76
C LEU A 444 13.98 25.80 -3.81
N PRO A 445 12.97 25.02 -4.20
CA PRO A 445 13.12 23.59 -4.46
C PRO A 445 14.27 23.28 -5.42
N GLN A 446 15.25 22.49 -4.95
CA GLN A 446 16.38 22.07 -5.78
C GLN A 446 16.37 20.54 -5.96
N LYS A 447 16.60 20.08 -7.19
CA LYS A 447 16.70 18.65 -7.51
C LYS A 447 18.01 18.07 -6.99
N ILE A 448 17.97 16.91 -6.33
CA ILE A 448 19.18 16.18 -5.93
C ILE A 448 19.79 15.50 -7.17
N ALA A 449 20.83 16.11 -7.74
CA ALA A 449 21.44 15.65 -9.00
C ALA A 449 21.90 14.18 -8.97
N ARG A 450 22.42 13.68 -7.84
CA ARG A 450 22.87 12.27 -7.71
C ARG A 450 21.72 11.26 -7.74
N LEU A 451 20.50 11.71 -7.48
CA LEU A 451 19.30 10.89 -7.50
C LEU A 451 18.45 11.20 -8.74
N ASP A 452 19.04 11.77 -9.78
CA ASP A 452 18.34 12.02 -11.04
C ASP A 452 17.88 10.68 -11.64
N PRO A 453 16.57 10.49 -11.88
CA PRO A 453 16.04 9.26 -12.43
C PRO A 453 16.63 8.89 -13.80
N SER A 454 17.14 9.86 -14.58
CA SER A 454 17.82 9.59 -15.86
C SER A 454 19.16 8.86 -15.70
N LEU A 455 19.83 9.03 -14.55
CA LEU A 455 21.11 8.42 -14.23
C LEU A 455 20.96 7.09 -13.46
N LEU A 456 19.76 6.81 -12.94
CA LEU A 456 19.49 5.65 -12.09
C LEU A 456 18.89 4.47 -12.86
N LEU A 457 19.35 3.28 -12.52
CA LEU A 457 18.69 2.03 -12.89
C LEU A 457 17.25 2.01 -12.36
N PRO A 458 16.30 1.36 -13.06
CA PRO A 458 14.89 1.34 -12.66
C PRO A 458 14.64 0.90 -11.20
N ASP A 459 15.43 -0.03 -10.69
CA ASP A 459 15.34 -0.56 -9.33
C ASP A 459 15.89 0.38 -8.25
N SER A 460 16.71 1.35 -8.65
CA SER A 460 17.39 2.32 -7.79
C SER A 460 16.65 3.66 -7.74
N ARG A 461 15.61 3.84 -8.57
CA ARG A 461 14.76 5.03 -8.57
C ARG A 461 14.00 5.18 -7.26
N ILE A 462 13.77 6.42 -6.86
CA ILE A 462 13.07 6.76 -5.62
C ILE A 462 11.56 6.55 -5.78
N THR A 463 10.92 6.00 -4.74
CA THR A 463 9.48 5.70 -4.71
C THR A 463 8.75 6.26 -3.50
N ALA A 464 9.45 6.48 -2.40
CA ALA A 464 8.88 7.10 -1.22
C ALA A 464 9.94 7.92 -0.47
N VAL A 465 9.46 8.90 0.29
CA VAL A 465 10.26 9.85 1.06
C VAL A 465 9.65 9.98 2.44
N SER A 466 10.49 10.18 3.44
CA SER A 466 10.11 10.50 4.81
C SER A 466 11.13 11.49 5.38
N ALA A 467 10.68 12.43 6.18
CA ALA A 467 11.53 13.44 6.81
C ALA A 467 11.29 13.41 8.30
N GLY A 468 12.37 13.31 9.08
CA GLY A 468 12.34 13.56 10.51
C GLY A 468 12.67 15.02 10.80
N LYS A 469 12.92 15.35 12.07
CA LYS A 469 13.18 16.75 12.47
C LYS A 469 14.34 17.38 11.71
N TYR A 470 15.45 16.65 11.58
CA TYR A 470 16.71 17.12 10.94
C TYR A 470 17.34 16.07 10.01
N HIS A 471 16.58 15.08 9.55
CA HIS A 471 17.07 14.05 8.64
C HIS A 471 16.02 13.66 7.61
N THR A 472 16.47 13.06 6.52
CA THR A 472 15.64 12.64 5.40
C THR A 472 16.00 11.20 5.02
N MET A 473 14.96 10.39 4.83
CA MET A 473 15.05 9.02 4.38
C MET A 473 14.32 8.87 3.06
N VAL A 474 14.91 8.12 2.14
CA VAL A 474 14.29 7.82 0.85
C VAL A 474 14.35 6.33 0.55
N LEU A 475 13.28 5.82 -0.04
CA LEU A 475 13.12 4.43 -0.44
C LEU A 475 13.23 4.28 -1.95
N THR A 476 14.02 3.31 -2.39
CA THR A 476 14.09 2.92 -3.80
C THR A 476 13.00 1.91 -4.18
N VAL A 477 12.73 1.73 -5.48
CA VAL A 477 11.85 0.67 -6.01
C VAL A 477 12.27 -0.71 -5.49
N SER A 478 13.58 -0.97 -5.35
CA SER A 478 14.11 -2.22 -4.82
C SER A 478 13.97 -2.39 -3.30
N GLY A 479 13.54 -1.36 -2.56
CA GLY A 479 13.50 -1.39 -1.10
C GLY A 479 14.86 -1.18 -0.45
N SER A 480 15.80 -0.52 -1.13
CA SER A 480 16.98 0.05 -0.46
C SER A 480 16.60 1.37 0.22
N ILE A 481 17.21 1.63 1.38
CA ILE A 481 17.08 2.91 2.09
C ILE A 481 18.32 3.76 1.78
N LEU A 482 18.12 5.01 1.38
CA LEU A 482 19.18 6.02 1.38
C LEU A 482 18.85 7.07 2.44
N ALA A 483 19.85 7.43 3.24
CA ALA A 483 19.72 8.32 4.38
C ALA A 483 20.66 9.53 4.23
N PHE A 484 20.20 10.71 4.64
CA PHE A 484 21.01 11.93 4.73
C PHE A 484 20.43 12.89 5.77
N GLY A 485 21.27 13.79 6.30
CA GLY A 485 20.93 14.71 7.38
C GLY A 485 21.70 14.47 8.67
N SER A 486 21.18 15.04 9.76
CA SER A 486 21.72 14.86 11.11
C SER A 486 21.65 13.38 11.50
N ASN A 487 22.69 12.91 12.18
CA ASN A 487 22.80 11.53 12.66
C ASN A 487 23.32 11.46 14.09
N GLU A 488 23.26 12.54 14.86
CA GLU A 488 23.88 12.60 16.19
C GLU A 488 23.32 11.53 17.15
N SER A 489 22.07 11.13 16.95
CA SER A 489 21.37 10.08 17.70
C SER A 489 21.48 8.68 17.06
N GLY A 490 22.18 8.53 15.93
CA GLY A 490 22.21 7.29 15.16
C GLY A 490 20.95 7.05 14.30
N CYS A 491 20.07 8.05 14.14
CA CYS A 491 18.78 7.92 13.45
C CYS A 491 18.89 7.60 11.95
N LEU A 492 20.07 7.70 11.34
CA LEU A 492 20.31 7.27 9.96
C LEU A 492 20.50 5.75 9.81
N GLY A 493 20.78 5.02 10.91
CA GLY A 493 20.95 3.57 10.87
C GLY A 493 22.23 3.08 10.21
N LEU A 494 23.25 3.93 10.07
CA LEU A 494 24.49 3.65 9.33
C LEU A 494 25.55 2.88 10.14
N GLY A 495 25.36 2.74 11.46
CA GLY A 495 26.33 2.15 12.39
C GLY A 495 27.27 3.17 13.03
N ASP A 496 27.01 4.45 12.86
CA ASP A 496 27.74 5.57 13.44
C ASP A 496 26.79 6.73 13.75
N CYS A 497 27.31 7.81 14.35
CA CYS A 497 26.56 9.03 14.67
C CYS A 497 26.97 10.25 13.84
N LEU A 498 27.52 10.04 12.63
CA LEU A 498 28.08 11.11 11.81
C LEU A 498 27.04 11.65 10.81
N VAL A 499 26.98 12.98 10.67
CA VAL A 499 26.12 13.69 9.72
C VAL A 499 26.39 13.25 8.28
N ARG A 500 25.36 13.22 7.42
CA ARG A 500 25.47 12.85 6.01
C ARG A 500 24.94 13.94 5.09
N TRP A 501 25.82 14.52 4.30
CA TRP A 501 25.52 15.57 3.32
C TRP A 501 25.12 15.05 1.94
N LYS A 502 25.26 13.73 1.74
CA LYS A 502 24.91 13.04 0.50
C LYS A 502 24.03 11.83 0.83
N PRO A 503 23.07 11.47 -0.03
CA PRO A 503 22.32 10.24 0.11
C PRO A 503 23.27 9.05 0.24
N THR A 504 23.19 8.37 1.38
CA THR A 504 24.09 7.27 1.74
C THR A 504 23.26 6.02 1.97
N LYS A 505 23.62 4.94 1.29
CA LYS A 505 22.88 3.68 1.39
C LYS A 505 23.03 3.08 2.78
N VAL A 506 21.91 2.69 3.39
CA VAL A 506 21.87 2.03 4.68
C VAL A 506 22.03 0.52 4.51
N ASN A 507 22.87 -0.10 5.34
CA ASN A 507 22.95 -1.56 5.43
C ASN A 507 21.91 -2.08 6.43
N LEU A 508 20.96 -2.87 5.94
CA LEU A 508 19.90 -3.46 6.77
C LEU A 508 20.31 -4.80 7.39
N VAL A 509 21.33 -5.46 6.85
CA VAL A 509 21.78 -6.77 7.29
C VAL A 509 22.56 -6.61 8.60
N LEU A 510 22.14 -7.35 9.63
CA LEU A 510 22.85 -7.42 10.91
C LEU A 510 23.83 -8.59 10.92
N GLU A 511 24.76 -8.57 11.88
CA GLU A 511 25.68 -9.67 12.10
C GLU A 511 24.90 -10.98 12.36
N GLY A 512 25.26 -12.05 11.65
CA GLY A 512 24.56 -13.34 11.70
C GLY A 512 23.35 -13.46 10.77
N GLU A 513 22.99 -12.43 9.99
CA GLU A 513 21.91 -12.46 9.00
C GLU A 513 22.42 -12.51 7.55
N GLU A 514 23.64 -12.99 7.34
CA GLU A 514 24.24 -13.06 6.01
C GLU A 514 23.43 -13.97 5.07
N GLY A 515 23.25 -13.53 3.82
CA GLY A 515 22.46 -14.24 2.81
C GLY A 515 20.94 -14.10 2.96
N VAL A 516 20.45 -13.31 3.94
CA VAL A 516 19.01 -13.04 4.06
C VAL A 516 18.60 -11.88 3.15
N CYS A 517 17.62 -12.14 2.29
CA CYS A 517 17.01 -11.11 1.46
C CYS A 517 16.14 -10.16 2.31
N LEU A 518 16.60 -8.91 2.45
CA LEU A 518 15.88 -7.83 3.13
C LEU A 518 15.50 -6.73 2.14
N ARG A 519 14.24 -6.28 2.18
CA ARG A 519 13.77 -5.10 1.44
C ARG A 519 12.91 -4.21 2.33
N ALA A 520 13.21 -2.92 2.35
CA ALA A 520 12.39 -1.95 3.06
C ALA A 520 11.08 -1.66 2.30
N VAL A 521 9.97 -1.82 2.99
CA VAL A 521 8.60 -1.63 2.50
C VAL A 521 8.11 -0.21 2.74
N GLN A 522 8.34 0.31 3.95
CA GLN A 522 7.91 1.64 4.38
C GLN A 522 8.92 2.21 5.39
N ILE A 523 9.06 3.54 5.43
CA ILE A 523 9.82 4.27 6.45
C ILE A 523 8.92 5.36 7.03
N ALA A 524 9.01 5.56 8.34
CA ALA A 524 8.50 6.73 9.05
C ALA A 524 9.62 7.31 9.91
N CYS A 525 9.80 8.63 9.86
CA CYS A 525 10.85 9.34 10.59
C CYS A 525 10.26 10.17 11.72
N GLY A 526 10.79 10.00 12.93
CA GLY A 526 10.44 10.83 14.08
C GLY A 526 11.44 11.97 14.29
N ALA A 527 11.48 12.52 15.50
CA ALA A 527 12.37 13.67 15.75
C ALA A 527 13.84 13.27 15.75
N GLY A 528 14.16 12.15 16.39
CA GLY A 528 15.50 11.62 16.53
C GLY A 528 15.58 10.12 16.33
N HIS A 529 14.54 9.48 15.78
CA HIS A 529 14.50 8.05 15.50
C HIS A 529 13.84 7.79 14.16
N THR A 530 14.05 6.58 13.63
CA THR A 530 13.47 6.12 12.37
C THR A 530 12.89 4.73 12.56
N VAL A 531 11.68 4.53 12.02
CA VAL A 531 10.97 3.24 12.02
C VAL A 531 10.86 2.75 10.57
N ALA A 532 11.26 1.52 10.32
CA ALA A 532 11.19 0.89 9.00
C ALA A 532 10.41 -0.43 9.07
N LEU A 533 9.47 -0.60 8.14
CA LEU A 533 8.83 -1.88 7.88
C LEU A 533 9.68 -2.63 6.84
N ILE A 534 10.17 -3.81 7.17
CA ILE A 534 11.09 -4.58 6.34
C ILE A 534 10.44 -5.93 5.98
N SER A 535 10.56 -6.29 4.71
CA SER A 535 10.26 -7.63 4.22
C SER A 535 11.51 -8.50 4.34
N ARG A 536 11.47 -9.46 5.26
CA ARG A 536 12.48 -10.51 5.47
C ARG A 536 11.96 -11.82 4.89
N GLN A 537 12.49 -12.21 3.72
CA GLN A 537 12.07 -13.44 3.00
C GLN A 537 10.53 -13.58 2.80
N GLY A 538 9.83 -12.45 2.66
CA GLY A 538 8.37 -12.42 2.45
C GLY A 538 7.54 -12.21 3.73
N CYS A 539 8.15 -12.29 4.92
CA CYS A 539 7.52 -11.91 6.19
C CYS A 539 7.84 -10.45 6.52
N LEU A 540 6.87 -9.72 7.09
CA LEU A 540 7.07 -8.33 7.49
C LEU A 540 7.51 -8.25 8.95
N GLU A 541 8.52 -7.44 9.21
CA GLU A 541 9.02 -7.11 10.55
C GLU A 541 9.31 -5.61 10.66
N VAL A 542 9.28 -5.08 11.87
CA VAL A 542 9.62 -3.67 12.14
C VAL A 542 11.03 -3.60 12.69
N ARG A 543 11.86 -2.74 12.08
CA ARG A 543 13.18 -2.37 12.61
C ARG A 543 13.25 -0.88 12.88
N THR A 544 13.97 -0.49 13.92
CA THR A 544 14.08 0.89 14.39
C THR A 544 15.53 1.28 14.66
N THR A 545 15.83 2.57 14.59
CA THR A 545 17.17 3.11 14.89
C THR A 545 17.04 4.54 15.40
N GLY A 546 18.05 5.04 16.10
CA GLY A 546 18.14 6.40 16.60
C GLY A 546 17.99 6.50 18.12
N ASN A 547 17.49 7.64 18.56
CA ASN A 547 17.21 7.96 19.95
C ASN A 547 16.18 7.00 20.56
N ASN A 548 16.39 6.62 21.81
CA ASN A 548 15.51 5.73 22.56
C ASN A 548 15.21 6.20 24.00
N SER A 549 15.39 7.49 24.33
CA SER A 549 15.20 8.00 25.69
C SER A 549 13.85 7.66 26.33
N TRP A 550 12.81 7.46 25.52
CA TRP A 550 11.44 7.15 25.95
C TRP A 550 10.99 5.73 25.57
N GLY A 551 11.89 4.89 25.05
CA GLY A 551 11.54 3.57 24.54
C GLY A 551 10.89 3.61 23.15
N GLN A 552 11.05 4.70 22.38
CA GLN A 552 10.44 4.88 21.05
C GLN A 552 10.96 3.92 19.97
N LEU A 553 12.02 3.16 20.26
CA LEU A 553 12.47 2.04 19.44
C LEU A 553 11.69 0.75 19.69
N GLY A 554 10.96 0.63 20.82
CA GLY A 554 10.08 -0.52 21.04
C GLY A 554 10.80 -1.85 21.32
N GLN A 555 12.01 -1.79 21.88
CA GLN A 555 12.89 -2.95 22.10
C GLN A 555 12.84 -3.50 23.54
N GLY A 556 12.06 -2.87 24.43
CA GLY A 556 11.99 -3.21 25.85
C GLY A 556 13.04 -2.50 26.71
N ASP A 557 13.84 -1.61 26.12
CA ASP A 557 14.84 -0.81 26.80
C ASP A 557 14.77 0.67 26.38
N ARG A 558 15.74 1.47 26.85
CA ARG A 558 15.93 2.88 26.48
C ARG A 558 17.28 3.15 25.81
N LEU A 559 17.91 2.12 25.26
CA LEU A 559 19.23 2.22 24.64
C LEU A 559 19.07 2.70 23.20
N ALA A 560 19.80 3.75 22.84
CA ALA A 560 19.84 4.25 21.47
C ALA A 560 20.54 3.24 20.56
N GLN A 561 20.16 3.22 19.28
CA GLN A 561 20.66 2.24 18.30
C GLN A 561 21.16 2.95 17.06
N THR A 562 22.40 2.68 16.64
CA THR A 562 22.97 3.28 15.42
C THR A 562 22.75 2.43 14.17
N ARG A 563 22.17 1.23 14.30
CA ARG A 563 21.75 0.36 13.21
C ARG A 563 20.27 0.03 13.35
N PHE A 564 19.62 -0.30 12.23
CA PHE A 564 18.25 -0.80 12.23
C PHE A 564 18.16 -2.15 12.95
N THR A 565 17.59 -2.13 14.15
CA THR A 565 17.43 -3.32 15.00
C THR A 565 15.95 -3.69 15.15
N PRO A 566 15.60 -4.99 15.17
CA PRO A 566 14.21 -5.43 15.30
C PRO A 566 13.55 -4.94 16.58
N THR A 567 12.28 -4.58 16.49
CA THR A 567 11.45 -4.28 17.67
C THR A 567 10.98 -5.57 18.36
N ALA A 568 10.40 -5.44 19.56
CA ALA A 568 9.65 -6.53 20.15
C ALA A 568 8.52 -7.01 19.18
N PRO A 569 8.20 -8.32 19.19
CA PRO A 569 7.37 -8.94 18.16
C PRO A 569 5.93 -8.41 18.19
N MET A 570 5.38 -8.17 17.00
CA MET A 570 4.01 -7.76 16.76
C MET A 570 3.35 -8.66 15.71
N PRO A 571 2.05 -8.94 15.80
CA PRO A 571 1.37 -9.80 14.84
C PRO A 571 1.15 -9.07 13.51
N ARG A 572 1.70 -9.62 12.41
CA ARG A 572 1.37 -9.25 11.01
C ARG A 572 1.24 -7.73 10.75
N VAL A 573 2.32 -6.99 11.00
CA VAL A 573 2.36 -5.54 10.76
C VAL A 573 2.24 -5.23 9.27
N THR A 574 1.41 -4.24 8.92
CA THR A 574 1.16 -3.81 7.54
C THR A 574 1.59 -2.37 7.26
N ALA A 575 1.62 -1.50 8.27
CA ALA A 575 2.11 -0.13 8.16
C ALA A 575 2.75 0.35 9.46
N VAL A 576 3.63 1.35 9.34
CA VAL A 576 4.32 2.00 10.47
C VAL A 576 4.19 3.51 10.39
N GLN A 577 4.21 4.17 11.55
CA GLN A 577 4.20 5.62 11.71
C GLN A 577 5.10 6.03 12.88
N SER A 578 5.51 7.31 12.89
CA SER A 578 6.32 7.88 13.96
C SER A 578 5.93 9.33 14.21
N GLY A 579 5.82 9.69 15.49
CA GLY A 579 5.76 11.07 15.93
C GLY A 579 7.15 11.55 16.37
N ASP A 580 7.21 12.65 17.11
CA ASP A 580 8.52 13.17 17.55
C ASP A 580 9.23 12.17 18.48
N GLU A 581 8.50 11.57 19.42
CA GLU A 581 9.06 10.73 20.50
C GLU A 581 8.24 9.45 20.77
N HIS A 582 7.32 9.10 19.87
CA HIS A 582 6.55 7.87 19.91
C HIS A 582 6.41 7.28 18.51
N SER A 583 6.01 6.03 18.46
CA SER A 583 5.95 5.22 17.24
C SER A 583 4.67 4.40 17.24
N ALA A 584 4.19 4.07 16.04
CA ALA A 584 2.98 3.30 15.86
C ALA A 584 3.15 2.24 14.75
N ALA A 585 2.37 1.17 14.86
CA ALA A 585 2.26 0.13 13.84
C ALA A 585 0.80 -0.30 13.70
N VAL A 586 0.37 -0.57 12.48
CA VAL A 586 -0.97 -1.08 12.16
C VAL A 586 -0.85 -2.52 11.69
N CYS A 587 -1.63 -3.42 12.28
CA CYS A 587 -1.65 -4.85 11.96
C CYS A 587 -2.70 -5.18 10.87
N GLU A 588 -2.60 -6.35 10.26
CA GLU A 588 -3.52 -6.82 9.19
C GLU A 588 -5.00 -6.83 9.64
N GLY A 589 -5.27 -7.05 10.93
CA GLY A 589 -6.62 -7.02 11.52
C GLY A 589 -7.12 -5.60 11.87
N GLY A 590 -6.32 -4.57 11.62
CA GLY A 590 -6.61 -3.18 12.01
C GLY A 590 -6.20 -2.84 13.44
N GLU A 591 -5.56 -3.74 14.18
CA GLU A 591 -5.05 -3.42 15.52
C GLU A 591 -3.97 -2.34 15.45
N LEU A 592 -4.07 -1.33 16.32
CA LEU A 592 -3.08 -0.26 16.44
C LEU A 592 -2.15 -0.54 17.62
N TYR A 593 -0.86 -0.66 17.34
CA TYR A 593 0.19 -0.75 18.35
C TYR A 593 0.90 0.59 18.49
N LEU A 594 1.14 1.03 19.71
CA LEU A 594 1.79 2.30 20.05
C LEU A 594 2.88 2.08 21.11
N TRP A 595 4.00 2.80 20.99
CA TRP A 595 5.09 2.79 21.96
C TRP A 595 5.92 4.08 21.94
N GLY A 596 6.80 4.25 22.93
CA GLY A 596 7.58 5.46 23.17
C GLY A 596 7.02 6.31 24.30
N ARG A 597 7.16 7.64 24.19
CA ARG A 597 6.70 8.59 25.20
C ARG A 597 5.16 8.57 25.32
N GLY A 598 4.63 8.59 26.54
CA GLY A 598 3.18 8.53 26.79
C GLY A 598 2.64 9.53 27.82
N ASP A 599 3.49 10.38 28.39
CA ASP A 599 3.17 11.31 29.48
C ASP A 599 2.06 12.32 29.16
N SER A 600 1.89 12.65 27.88
CA SER A 600 0.82 13.53 27.40
C SER A 600 -0.42 12.76 26.95
N GLY A 601 -0.45 11.43 27.09
CA GLY A 601 -1.55 10.58 26.63
C GLY A 601 -1.49 10.18 25.15
N GLN A 602 -0.41 10.49 24.43
CA GLN A 602 -0.27 10.30 22.98
C GLN A 602 -0.26 8.83 22.52
N LEU A 603 -0.18 7.89 23.48
CA LEU A 603 -0.30 6.45 23.22
C LEU A 603 -1.73 5.92 23.40
N GLY A 604 -2.66 6.73 23.93
CA GLY A 604 -4.05 6.33 24.12
C GLY A 604 -4.28 5.35 25.27
N PHE A 605 -3.30 5.22 26.18
CA PHE A 605 -3.41 4.41 27.39
C PHE A 605 -3.72 5.29 28.61
N LEU A 606 -4.66 4.83 29.44
CA LEU A 606 -5.12 5.56 30.64
C LEU A 606 -3.99 5.84 31.66
N ASP A 607 -2.97 5.00 31.69
CA ASP A 607 -1.84 5.13 32.62
C ASP A 607 -0.89 6.29 32.27
N GLY A 608 -0.91 6.80 31.03
CA GLY A 608 -0.02 7.87 30.57
C GLY A 608 1.47 7.51 30.66
N GLY A 609 1.80 6.23 30.85
CA GLY A 609 3.18 5.78 30.98
C GLY A 609 3.84 5.65 29.61
N ALA A 610 5.14 5.94 29.54
CA ALA A 610 5.93 5.53 28.39
C ALA A 610 5.89 4.00 28.23
N LYS A 611 5.84 3.52 26.99
CA LYS A 611 5.85 2.08 26.67
C LYS A 611 7.12 1.76 25.91
N TRP A 612 7.96 0.89 26.46
CA TRP A 612 9.23 0.52 25.82
C TRP A 612 9.09 -0.67 24.88
N CYS A 613 7.93 -1.34 24.89
CA CYS A 613 7.52 -2.33 23.92
C CYS A 613 6.22 -1.87 23.23
N PRO A 614 5.98 -2.27 21.97
CA PRO A 614 4.70 -2.07 21.31
C PRO A 614 3.53 -2.61 22.15
N ALA A 615 2.55 -1.75 22.42
CA ALA A 615 1.35 -2.10 23.15
C ALA A 615 0.11 -1.86 22.27
N ALA A 616 -0.83 -2.81 22.27
CA ALA A 616 -2.06 -2.70 21.48
C ALA A 616 -3.08 -1.76 22.14
N LEU A 617 -3.59 -0.80 21.37
CA LEU A 617 -4.73 0.04 21.75
C LEU A 617 -6.01 -0.81 21.70
N LYS A 618 -6.59 -1.08 22.87
CA LYS A 618 -7.76 -1.97 23.00
C LYS A 618 -9.06 -1.23 22.68
N GLY A 619 -10.03 -1.95 22.11
CA GLY A 619 -11.39 -1.46 21.86
C GLY A 619 -11.58 -0.70 20.55
N TYR A 620 -10.51 -0.46 19.80
CA TYR A 620 -10.54 0.27 18.54
C TYR A 620 -9.84 -0.53 17.43
N LEU A 621 -10.30 -0.34 16.20
CA LEU A 621 -9.64 -0.85 14.99
C LEU A 621 -9.42 0.29 14.03
N VAL A 622 -8.22 0.37 13.45
CA VAL A 622 -7.86 1.28 12.37
C VAL A 622 -8.56 0.82 11.12
N VAL A 623 -9.28 1.75 10.49
CA VAL A 623 -9.92 1.51 9.21
C VAL A 623 -9.44 2.54 8.22
N HIS A 624 -8.72 2.05 7.22
CA HIS A 624 -8.40 2.85 6.06
C HIS A 624 -9.61 2.89 5.11
N PRO A 625 -10.10 4.07 4.70
CA PRO A 625 -11.19 4.17 3.74
C PRO A 625 -10.77 3.54 2.41
N ASP A 626 -11.50 2.52 1.96
CA ASP A 626 -11.19 1.79 0.74
C ASP A 626 -10.99 2.73 -0.46
N LYS A 627 -9.85 2.54 -1.14
CA LYS A 627 -9.43 3.25 -2.36
C LYS A 627 -9.24 4.75 -2.11
N THR A 628 -7.97 5.14 -1.97
CA THR A 628 -7.42 6.50 -2.06
C THR A 628 -8.33 7.48 -2.78
N LEU A 629 -8.42 8.73 -2.33
CA LEU A 629 -9.18 9.88 -2.89
C LEU A 629 -9.27 9.95 -4.45
N ARG A 630 -8.45 9.22 -5.19
CA ARG A 630 -8.55 8.94 -6.63
C ARG A 630 -9.91 8.31 -7.01
N ARG A 631 -10.80 9.19 -7.48
CA ARG A 631 -12.05 8.92 -8.21
C ARG A 631 -12.89 7.76 -7.66
N SER A 632 -13.61 7.99 -6.56
CA SER A 632 -14.89 7.32 -6.40
C SER A 632 -15.89 7.93 -7.40
N LYS A 633 -16.26 7.16 -8.44
CA LYS A 633 -17.41 7.45 -9.32
C LYS A 633 -18.76 7.05 -8.69
N ARG A 634 -18.79 6.67 -7.41
CA ARG A 634 -20.03 6.36 -6.70
C ARG A 634 -20.11 7.21 -5.44
N SER A 635 -20.86 8.29 -5.53
CA SER A 635 -21.62 8.79 -4.39
C SER A 635 -22.54 7.66 -3.94
N GLN A 636 -22.33 7.14 -2.74
CA GLN A 636 -23.43 6.49 -2.04
C GLN A 636 -24.03 7.57 -1.14
N PRO A 637 -25.26 8.05 -1.40
CA PRO A 637 -25.95 8.87 -0.45
C PRO A 637 -26.46 7.94 0.67
N TYR A 638 -26.19 8.29 1.91
CA TYR A 638 -27.05 7.83 3.00
C TYR A 638 -27.06 8.85 4.14
N VAL A 639 -28.20 9.55 4.17
CA VAL A 639 -28.68 10.49 5.18
C VAL A 639 -29.20 9.71 6.39
N ARG A 640 -28.98 10.23 7.60
CA ARG A 640 -29.95 10.04 8.69
C ARG A 640 -30.34 11.41 9.26
N PRO A 641 -31.62 11.64 9.58
CA PRO A 641 -32.05 12.82 10.32
C PRO A 641 -31.64 12.72 11.79
N THR A 642 -31.16 13.81 12.38
CA THR A 642 -31.14 13.97 13.83
C THR A 642 -32.47 14.56 14.29
N PRO A 643 -33.21 13.89 15.20
CA PRO A 643 -34.15 14.60 16.06
C PRO A 643 -33.43 15.15 17.30
N PHE A 644 -33.82 16.38 17.67
CA PHE A 644 -33.59 17.13 18.93
C PHE A 644 -32.44 18.17 18.98
N PRO A 645 -32.66 19.29 19.69
CA PRO A 645 -33.60 20.36 19.35
C PRO A 645 -32.87 21.71 19.14
N GLU A 646 -33.62 22.65 18.57
CA GLU A 646 -33.25 24.01 18.17
C GLU A 646 -32.28 24.75 19.11
N ILE A 647 -31.12 25.14 18.58
CA ILE A 647 -30.52 26.44 18.91
C ILE A 647 -30.63 27.30 17.67
N LYS A 648 -31.83 27.86 17.46
CA LYS A 648 -32.00 28.96 16.52
C LYS A 648 -31.19 30.15 17.01
N ARG A 649 -30.09 30.44 16.31
CA ARG A 649 -29.51 31.78 16.27
C ARG A 649 -30.56 32.72 15.64
N GLN A 650 -31.31 33.45 16.46
CA GLN A 650 -31.96 34.68 16.01
C GLN A 650 -31.02 35.85 16.31
N CYS A 651 -30.45 36.40 15.25
CA CYS A 651 -29.78 37.69 15.27
C CYS A 651 -30.83 38.76 14.88
N VAL A 652 -31.04 39.73 15.78
CA VAL A 652 -31.43 41.13 15.52
C VAL A 652 -32.59 41.37 14.56
N GLN A 653 -33.77 41.68 15.12
CA GLN A 653 -34.64 42.79 14.72
C GLN A 653 -35.76 42.96 15.76
N HIS A 654 -36.11 44.22 16.06
CA HIS A 654 -37.14 44.71 17.02
C HIS A 654 -36.76 44.78 18.51
N PHE A 655 -36.03 45.84 18.87
CA PHE A 655 -36.30 46.57 20.11
C PHE A 655 -36.90 47.92 19.74
N SER A 656 -38.23 47.98 19.71
CA SER A 656 -39.01 49.21 19.87
C SER A 656 -40.40 48.84 20.33
N ALA A 657 -40.83 49.53 21.39
CA ALA A 657 -42.18 49.57 21.97
C ALA A 657 -42.64 48.32 22.75
N HIS A 658 -42.46 48.31 24.08
CA HIS A 658 -43.52 48.69 25.04
C HIS A 658 -43.12 48.46 26.51
N MET A 659 -43.74 49.29 27.36
CA MET A 659 -43.67 49.46 28.84
C MET A 659 -42.66 50.52 29.28
N MET A 660 -43.11 51.74 29.62
CA MET A 660 -43.83 52.13 30.87
C MET A 660 -43.13 51.62 32.11
#